data_AF-F8ADB5-F1
#
_entry.id   AF-F8ADB5-F1
#
_cell.length_a   1.000
_cell.length_b   1.000
_cell.length_c   1.000
_cell.angle_alpha   90.00
_cell.angle_beta   90.00
_cell.angle_gamma   90.00
#
_symmetry.space_group_name_H-M   'P 1'
#
loop_
_entity.id
_entity.type
_entity.pdbx_description
1 polymer ?
#
loop_
_entity_poly.entity_id
_entity_poly.type
_entity_poly.pdbx_seq_one_letter_code
_entity_poly.pdbx_strand_id
1 'polypeptide(L)'
;MSVKIKRLVRPLFLYLLVLNLFVLGGCNLNDFLSISDSGSDNNTAENENFELTVIHLNDIHSHLPEEEKSLYFDGTKTYVQMGGMPRVISKIKSLTETEPNPIVLNAGDMIVGTLYYVLFKGEATAKLLNFINWDAVILGNHEFDNGNEGLKSFLDKLNAPVVSANIIPQEGSILKGYWEPYRIIERQGEKIGIIGIGYSQKTKDSSNPGEDIDFLEEIETARQYVQELENQGVNKIIILSHFGMENDLLLAQEVDGVDVVIDGDSHSLLGDYSEYGLSSQYNQYPQIIEKADGTKVCVASAWQYAYAVGKLHVEFDKNGHVTDCSGVTTILLGDIFKQKDAEGKKVEVDEATRAHILDLIAQSGGKLEVVAPDETALEALSEYISQVEELKNKEIGEAAEFLGHNRIPGDKWDGVSYLPEHGSEIAPLVAKSFYEKVKDADLAIQNAGGVRTYIDQGPITIGEVYTLLPFSNTLFTLELTGAEIKQVLEDALANFEDNGGSTGSFPYAYGIRYKIDMSQPKNQRVYDLEIMNRETHEWSPINPDQTYKVVTNSYIAAGKDGYLTFGKVLEERGGTDTYFGYAETFIEMIEKLSSEGKKLEKLPREEMPVQRFTPNTMKLLSLISGSKASSEINVYDPQSKRLFITNGDENSLDIYDLSNVTAPNLIKSIDLANYGDGINSVAVKNGLVAVAEEVVDSTDDSKQLKGKVIFFDTEGNFKREVTVGYLPDMITFTPDGTKVLVANEGEPNDAYNYDPEGTVGIINLTNDYAYTELDFGGITLTPAKDGTPVRLGGTPTNDQAKDLEPEYIAVAGDYAFVTLQENNAVAKIDLNSNSISLVKSLGRKDYTPGHYTIDIEENGKIEMKNFAGLYGLYQPDGIATYEVNGTLFFITANEGDGRDYDGYSDEKKISKLNLDPSIASSYEEDNDLKVMTDLGDLDNDGEYEELYAFGGRSFSIWDANGDLVWDSGDEFSRIVAQKEPELFNHDEGEMDGRSGNKGVEPEGVVVGKIGDKFYAFIGLERQCSIMVYDITNPQNPQFVYYLPEFNKGNVAPEGLTFVPAEESPNGKPLLIVSFEESGTTAIYQINLGE
;
A
#
# COMPACT_ATOMS: atom_id res chain seq x y z
N MET A 1 -8.37 -74.74 30.19
CA MET A 1 -9.40 -75.67 29.67
C MET A 1 -9.09 -75.89 28.19
N SER A 2 -8.83 -77.14 27.78
CA SER A 2 -8.63 -77.71 26.40
C SER A 2 -7.72 -76.99 25.36
N VAL A 3 -6.53 -77.53 25.04
CA VAL A 3 -6.21 -78.47 23.90
C VAL A 3 -6.07 -77.69 22.56
N LYS A 4 -4.87 -77.36 22.07
CA LYS A 4 -3.80 -78.14 21.36
C LYS A 4 -3.75 -77.80 19.84
N ILE A 5 -2.52 -77.50 19.37
CA ILE A 5 -1.82 -78.10 18.20
C ILE A 5 -1.82 -77.40 16.80
N LYS A 6 -0.59 -76.96 16.44
CA LYS A 6 0.25 -77.19 15.22
C LYS A 6 -0.09 -76.55 13.86
N ARG A 7 0.89 -75.78 13.30
CA ARG A 7 1.81 -76.09 12.16
C ARG A 7 1.20 -75.81 10.77
N LEU A 8 1.90 -75.42 9.69
CA LEU A 8 3.27 -75.03 9.29
C LEU A 8 3.18 -74.90 7.74
N VAL A 9 4.24 -74.40 7.08
CA VAL A 9 4.61 -74.60 5.64
C VAL A 9 4.24 -73.47 4.64
N ARG A 10 5.28 -72.73 4.22
CA ARG A 10 5.46 -72.11 2.87
C ARG A 10 5.75 -73.23 1.84
N PRO A 11 5.41 -73.10 0.54
CA PRO A 11 6.46 -72.69 -0.41
C PRO A 11 6.02 -71.93 -1.69
N LEU A 12 7.02 -71.28 -2.29
CA LEU A 12 7.19 -70.91 -3.71
C LEU A 12 6.58 -71.90 -4.71
N PHE A 13 6.07 -71.39 -5.84
CA PHE A 13 6.25 -72.04 -7.15
C PHE A 13 6.29 -71.02 -8.30
N LEU A 14 7.32 -71.20 -9.14
CA LEU A 14 7.62 -70.60 -10.44
C LEU A 14 6.98 -71.49 -11.53
N TYR A 15 6.50 -70.96 -12.67
CA TYR A 15 6.76 -71.45 -14.05
C TYR A 15 5.83 -70.85 -15.14
N LEU A 16 6.50 -70.29 -16.17
CA LEU A 16 6.29 -70.39 -17.63
C LEU A 16 4.96 -70.05 -18.35
N LEU A 17 5.03 -68.99 -19.17
CA LEU A 17 4.98 -68.94 -20.65
C LEU A 17 4.13 -69.97 -21.43
N VAL A 18 3.11 -69.49 -22.16
CA VAL A 18 2.68 -70.02 -23.48
C VAL A 18 2.21 -68.87 -24.39
N LEU A 19 2.83 -68.83 -25.57
CA LEU A 19 2.57 -67.96 -26.73
C LEU A 19 1.59 -68.67 -27.70
N ASN A 20 0.66 -67.93 -28.35
CA ASN A 20 0.58 -67.73 -29.83
C ASN A 20 -0.83 -67.60 -30.49
N LEU A 21 -0.79 -66.84 -31.62
CA LEU A 21 -1.62 -66.82 -32.87
C LEU A 21 -2.71 -65.72 -32.98
N PHE A 22 -2.88 -64.92 -34.06
CA PHE A 22 -2.57 -64.98 -35.53
C PHE A 22 -2.29 -63.56 -36.12
N VAL A 23 -1.22 -63.27 -36.90
CA VAL A 23 -0.96 -63.21 -38.39
C VAL A 23 -1.70 -62.18 -39.28
N LEU A 24 -0.93 -61.29 -39.95
CA LEU A 24 -0.86 -60.92 -41.41
C LEU A 24 -0.51 -59.41 -41.59
N GLY A 25 0.47 -58.94 -42.38
CA GLY A 25 1.45 -59.55 -43.29
C GLY A 25 2.38 -58.51 -43.99
N GLY A 26 3.43 -59.01 -44.67
CA GLY A 26 4.28 -58.34 -45.71
C GLY A 26 5.75 -58.06 -45.34
N CYS A 27 6.70 -59.01 -45.43
CA CYS A 27 7.69 -59.29 -46.53
C CYS A 27 8.62 -58.10 -46.89
N ASN A 28 9.97 -58.16 -46.98
CA ASN A 28 11.03 -59.17 -47.18
C ASN A 28 12.33 -58.70 -46.45
N LEU A 29 13.21 -59.50 -45.83
CA LEU A 29 14.01 -60.71 -46.16
C LEU A 29 15.39 -60.46 -46.81
N ASN A 30 16.37 -61.16 -46.22
CA ASN A 30 17.75 -61.52 -46.59
C ASN A 30 18.88 -60.63 -46.06
N ASP A 31 19.98 -61.14 -45.48
CA ASP A 31 20.33 -62.49 -45.05
C ASP A 31 21.64 -62.42 -44.23
N PHE A 32 21.85 -63.42 -43.38
CA PHE A 32 23.13 -63.79 -42.78
C PHE A 32 24.22 -64.03 -43.82
N LEU A 33 25.48 -63.63 -43.53
CA LEU A 33 26.71 -64.45 -43.61
C LEU A 33 28.00 -63.61 -43.47
N SER A 34 28.91 -64.09 -42.61
CA SER A 34 30.36 -64.27 -42.82
C SER A 34 31.29 -63.67 -41.76
N ILE A 35 32.32 -64.47 -41.49
CA ILE A 35 33.39 -64.35 -40.49
C ILE A 35 34.57 -63.56 -41.08
N SER A 36 35.32 -62.90 -40.19
CA SER A 36 36.69 -62.34 -40.28
C SER A 36 36.94 -61.17 -41.25
N ASP A 37 37.43 -60.04 -40.73
CA ASP A 37 38.87 -59.69 -40.72
C ASP A 37 39.12 -58.41 -39.88
N SER A 38 40.32 -58.32 -39.36
CA SER A 38 40.97 -57.19 -38.70
C SER A 38 41.00 -55.91 -39.53
N GLY A 39 40.83 -54.75 -38.88
CA GLY A 39 41.07 -53.45 -39.50
C GLY A 39 40.33 -52.31 -38.80
N SER A 40 41.11 -51.34 -38.32
CA SER A 40 40.68 -50.09 -37.69
C SER A 40 39.63 -49.33 -38.48
N ASP A 41 38.58 -48.86 -37.81
CA ASP A 41 37.90 -47.62 -38.17
C ASP A 41 37.38 -46.90 -36.91
N ASN A 42 37.91 -45.70 -36.70
CA ASN A 42 37.33 -44.68 -35.84
C ASN A 42 36.07 -44.14 -36.52
N ASN A 43 34.88 -44.35 -35.95
CA ASN A 43 33.96 -43.26 -35.59
C ASN A 43 32.61 -43.73 -35.00
N THR A 44 32.08 -42.85 -34.14
CA THR A 44 30.71 -42.76 -33.59
C THR A 44 30.39 -43.58 -32.34
N ALA A 45 30.91 -43.11 -31.20
CA ALA A 45 30.16 -43.15 -29.94
C ALA A 45 29.03 -42.12 -30.05
N GLU A 46 27.78 -42.55 -29.95
CA GLU A 46 26.60 -41.68 -29.86
C GLU A 46 26.61 -40.87 -28.56
N ASN A 47 26.07 -39.65 -28.62
CA ASN A 47 25.91 -38.69 -27.52
C ASN A 47 25.24 -39.32 -26.27
N GLU A 48 25.86 -39.27 -25.10
CA GLU A 48 25.15 -39.40 -23.82
C GLU A 48 25.12 -38.04 -23.12
N ASN A 49 23.91 -37.53 -22.84
CA ASN A 49 23.68 -36.37 -21.97
C ASN A 49 23.84 -36.81 -20.50
N PHE A 50 24.28 -35.91 -19.61
CA PHE A 50 24.41 -36.20 -18.17
C PHE A 50 23.18 -35.68 -17.41
N GLU A 51 22.47 -36.58 -16.73
CA GLU A 51 21.31 -36.24 -15.90
C GLU A 51 21.71 -36.06 -14.43
N LEU A 52 21.20 -35.01 -13.78
CA LEU A 52 21.43 -34.68 -12.39
C LEU A 52 20.10 -34.40 -11.68
N THR A 53 19.86 -35.04 -10.53
CA THR A 53 18.75 -34.67 -9.64
C THR A 53 19.27 -33.94 -8.42
N VAL A 54 18.85 -32.68 -8.26
CA VAL A 54 19.09 -31.87 -7.07
C VAL A 54 17.87 -31.97 -6.14
N ILE A 55 18.07 -32.60 -4.98
CA ILE A 55 17.10 -32.71 -3.90
C ILE A 55 17.45 -31.64 -2.88
N HIS A 56 16.52 -30.74 -2.56
CA HIS A 56 16.86 -29.60 -1.71
C HIS A 56 15.78 -29.18 -0.71
N LEU A 57 16.26 -28.45 0.29
CA LEU A 57 15.51 -27.81 1.37
C LEU A 57 16.11 -26.44 1.64
N ASN A 58 15.33 -25.58 2.28
CA ASN A 58 15.76 -24.30 2.81
C ASN A 58 14.87 -23.91 4.01
N ASP A 59 15.37 -23.02 4.87
CA ASP A 59 14.56 -22.30 5.86
C ASP A 59 13.75 -23.21 6.80
N ILE A 60 14.39 -24.23 7.39
CA ILE A 60 13.73 -25.19 8.28
C ILE A 60 13.29 -24.51 9.59
N HIS A 61 14.07 -23.55 10.09
CA HIS A 61 13.73 -22.73 11.27
C HIS A 61 13.31 -23.53 12.52
N SER A 62 13.88 -24.72 12.73
CA SER A 62 13.47 -25.65 13.79
C SER A 62 11.98 -26.04 13.80
N HIS A 63 11.31 -26.06 12.64
CA HIS A 63 10.02 -26.72 12.47
C HIS A 63 10.21 -28.24 12.38
N LEU A 64 10.48 -28.85 13.54
CA LEU A 64 10.83 -30.26 13.65
C LEU A 64 9.63 -31.23 13.58
N PRO A 65 8.54 -31.02 14.35
CA PRO A 65 7.34 -31.85 14.24
C PRO A 65 6.46 -31.44 13.06
N GLU A 66 5.47 -32.28 12.76
CA GLU A 66 4.37 -31.90 11.85
C GLU A 66 3.50 -30.78 12.46
N GLU A 67 2.85 -30.01 11.58
CA GLU A 67 1.92 -28.95 12.00
C GLU A 67 0.55 -29.13 11.36
N GLU A 68 -0.50 -28.85 12.13
CA GLU A 68 -1.86 -28.81 11.57
C GLU A 68 -2.05 -27.51 10.78
N LYS A 69 -2.11 -27.62 9.45
CA LYS A 69 -2.41 -26.52 8.51
C LYS A 69 -3.71 -26.79 7.79
N SER A 70 -4.16 -25.84 6.96
CA SER A 70 -5.32 -26.04 6.11
C SER A 70 -4.96 -25.85 4.64
N LEU A 71 -5.43 -26.76 3.80
CA LEU A 71 -5.41 -26.67 2.34
C LEU A 71 -6.85 -26.74 1.81
N TYR A 72 -7.03 -26.44 0.53
CA TYR A 72 -8.28 -26.64 -0.17
C TYR A 72 -8.21 -27.86 -1.08
N PHE A 73 -9.26 -28.67 -1.09
CA PHE A 73 -9.46 -29.77 -2.02
C PHE A 73 -10.87 -29.63 -2.59
N ASP A 74 -11.00 -29.44 -3.90
CA ASP A 74 -12.26 -29.09 -4.57
C ASP A 74 -13.02 -27.93 -3.87
N GLY A 75 -12.29 -26.86 -3.55
CA GLY A 75 -12.86 -25.69 -2.87
C GLY A 75 -13.24 -25.92 -1.40
N THR A 76 -13.01 -27.11 -0.85
CA THR A 76 -13.32 -27.44 0.54
C THR A 76 -12.09 -27.33 1.43
N LYS A 77 -12.16 -26.45 2.43
CA LYS A 77 -11.09 -26.27 3.43
C LYS A 77 -10.94 -27.53 4.28
N THR A 78 -9.77 -28.15 4.19
CA THR A 78 -9.42 -29.39 4.89
C THR A 78 -8.17 -29.16 5.72
N TYR A 79 -8.22 -29.57 6.99
CA TYR A 79 -7.09 -29.52 7.90
C TYR A 79 -6.23 -30.78 7.73
N VAL A 80 -4.94 -30.58 7.52
CA VAL A 80 -3.93 -31.60 7.23
C VAL A 80 -2.78 -31.49 8.22
N GLN A 81 -2.15 -32.62 8.53
CA GLN A 81 -0.81 -32.58 9.11
C GLN A 81 0.19 -32.32 7.97
N MET A 82 0.98 -31.26 8.09
CA MET A 82 1.91 -30.80 7.06
C MET A 82 3.35 -30.84 7.58
N GLY A 83 4.26 -31.28 6.72
CA GLY A 83 5.70 -31.23 6.96
C GLY A 83 6.18 -32.09 8.11
N GLY A 84 7.18 -31.55 8.81
CA GLY A 84 7.93 -32.19 9.88
C GLY A 84 9.14 -32.95 9.36
N MET A 85 10.27 -32.78 10.05
CA MET A 85 11.55 -33.38 9.67
C MET A 85 11.49 -34.91 9.47
N PRO A 86 10.75 -35.71 10.26
CA PRO A 86 10.61 -37.14 9.98
C PRO A 86 10.03 -37.47 8.58
N ARG A 87 9.09 -36.68 8.05
CA ARG A 87 8.58 -36.88 6.68
C ARG A 87 9.57 -36.41 5.63
N VAL A 88 10.23 -35.27 5.88
CA VAL A 88 11.30 -34.76 5.03
C VAL A 88 12.40 -35.81 4.85
N ILE A 89 12.87 -36.40 5.95
CA ILE A 89 13.88 -37.47 5.95
C ILE A 89 13.42 -38.68 5.11
N SER A 90 12.16 -39.11 5.30
CA SER A 90 11.55 -40.21 4.55
C SER A 90 11.52 -39.91 3.04
N LYS A 91 11.07 -38.70 2.66
CA LYS A 91 11.01 -38.26 1.27
C LYS A 91 12.39 -38.15 0.62
N ILE A 92 13.36 -37.54 1.31
CA ILE A 92 14.74 -37.41 0.80
C ILE A 92 15.37 -38.79 0.60
N LYS A 93 15.24 -39.72 1.56
CA LYS A 93 15.74 -41.10 1.39
C LYS A 93 15.13 -41.78 0.17
N SER A 94 13.81 -41.65 -0.01
CA SER A 94 13.14 -42.20 -1.19
C SER A 94 13.71 -41.62 -2.49
N LEU A 95 13.85 -40.30 -2.59
CA LEU A 95 14.37 -39.66 -3.81
C LEU A 95 15.83 -40.05 -4.08
N THR A 96 16.68 -40.13 -3.05
CA THR A 96 18.07 -40.56 -3.18
C THR A 96 18.20 -42.01 -3.67
N GLU A 97 17.21 -42.87 -3.43
CA GLU A 97 17.19 -44.26 -3.92
C GLU A 97 16.63 -44.39 -5.35
N THR A 98 15.73 -43.49 -5.76
CA THR A 98 14.96 -43.65 -7.01
C THR A 98 15.41 -42.77 -8.15
N GLU A 99 16.02 -41.62 -7.88
CA GLU A 99 16.35 -40.60 -8.90
C GLU A 99 17.79 -40.78 -9.43
N PRO A 100 18.08 -40.36 -10.68
CA PRO A 100 19.41 -40.46 -11.26
C PRO A 100 20.39 -39.45 -10.65
N ASN A 101 21.60 -39.92 -10.34
CA ASN A 101 22.73 -39.12 -9.86
C ASN A 101 22.36 -38.12 -8.76
N PRO A 102 21.65 -38.51 -7.69
CA PRO A 102 21.08 -37.56 -6.76
C PRO A 102 22.16 -36.82 -5.98
N ILE A 103 21.90 -35.55 -5.73
CA ILE A 103 22.64 -34.71 -4.79
C ILE A 103 21.66 -34.09 -3.80
N VAL A 104 22.05 -34.00 -2.53
CA VAL A 104 21.17 -33.51 -1.46
C VAL A 104 21.76 -32.26 -0.82
N LEU A 105 21.02 -31.14 -0.93
CA LEU A 105 21.46 -29.81 -0.53
C LEU A 105 20.52 -29.15 0.48
N ASN A 106 21.06 -28.32 1.38
CA ASN A 106 20.26 -27.43 2.23
C ASN A 106 20.76 -25.99 2.10
N ALA A 107 19.87 -25.08 1.73
CA ALA A 107 20.14 -23.68 1.49
C ALA A 107 20.00 -22.80 2.75
N GLY A 108 20.40 -23.27 3.93
CA GLY A 108 20.53 -22.45 5.15
C GLY A 108 19.27 -22.32 6.02
N ASP A 109 19.41 -21.58 7.12
CA ASP A 109 18.38 -21.28 8.12
C ASP A 109 17.71 -22.51 8.73
N MET A 110 18.52 -23.33 9.38
CA MET A 110 18.10 -24.60 9.95
C MET A 110 17.51 -24.46 11.36
N ILE A 111 18.04 -23.55 12.19
CA ILE A 111 17.90 -23.66 13.65
C ILE A 111 16.99 -22.65 14.35
N VAL A 112 16.75 -21.42 13.90
CA VAL A 112 15.98 -20.44 14.70
C VAL A 112 14.52 -20.37 14.25
N GLY A 113 13.54 -20.38 15.16
CA GLY A 113 12.14 -20.12 14.77
C GLY A 113 11.05 -20.70 15.69
N THR A 114 11.39 -21.68 16.53
CA THR A 114 10.44 -22.33 17.44
C THR A 114 10.99 -22.51 18.85
N LEU A 115 10.14 -22.91 19.80
CA LEU A 115 10.55 -23.30 21.16
C LEU A 115 11.60 -24.42 21.19
N TYR A 116 11.72 -25.23 20.12
CA TYR A 116 12.78 -26.23 20.03
C TYR A 116 14.17 -25.57 20.01
N TYR A 117 14.32 -24.43 19.33
CA TYR A 117 15.55 -23.67 19.40
C TYR A 117 15.76 -23.04 20.77
N VAL A 118 14.72 -22.43 21.32
CA VAL A 118 14.78 -21.74 22.61
C VAL A 118 15.28 -22.68 23.70
N LEU A 119 14.72 -23.89 23.76
CA LEU A 119 15.05 -24.88 24.79
C LEU A 119 16.32 -25.69 24.51
N PHE A 120 16.58 -26.04 23.25
CA PHE A 120 17.63 -27.01 22.92
C PHE A 120 18.79 -26.41 22.13
N LYS A 121 18.75 -25.12 21.79
CA LYS A 121 19.84 -24.36 21.15
C LYS A 121 20.46 -25.09 19.95
N GLY A 122 19.59 -25.60 19.05
CA GLY A 122 19.96 -26.31 17.82
C GLY A 122 20.27 -27.81 17.97
N GLU A 123 20.34 -28.35 19.20
CA GLU A 123 20.64 -29.78 19.42
C GLU A 123 19.61 -30.71 18.77
N ALA A 124 18.31 -30.44 19.00
CA ALA A 124 17.23 -31.24 18.44
C ALA A 124 17.25 -31.23 16.90
N THR A 125 17.53 -30.07 16.31
CA THR A 125 17.63 -29.88 14.85
C THR A 125 18.81 -30.65 14.27
N ALA A 126 20.01 -30.50 14.84
CA ALA A 126 21.21 -31.22 14.40
C ALA A 126 21.00 -32.74 14.44
N LYS A 127 20.36 -33.24 15.51
CA LYS A 127 20.04 -34.66 15.67
C LYS A 127 19.18 -35.20 14.52
N LEU A 128 18.21 -34.42 14.03
CA LEU A 128 17.37 -34.82 12.89
C LEU A 128 18.07 -34.66 11.54
N LEU A 129 18.82 -33.57 11.33
CA LEU A 129 19.58 -33.35 10.10
C LEU A 129 20.62 -34.45 9.86
N ASN A 130 21.18 -35.04 10.91
CA ASN A 130 22.15 -36.14 10.83
C ASN A 130 21.59 -37.47 10.29
N PHE A 131 20.26 -37.58 10.08
CA PHE A 131 19.68 -38.72 9.37
C PHE A 131 19.78 -38.61 7.84
N ILE A 132 20.17 -37.44 7.33
CA ILE A 132 20.33 -37.15 5.91
C ILE A 132 21.82 -37.13 5.57
N ASN A 133 22.18 -37.79 4.46
CA ASN A 133 23.55 -37.77 3.95
C ASN A 133 23.71 -36.59 2.98
N TRP A 134 24.03 -35.42 3.52
CA TRP A 134 24.17 -34.16 2.77
C TRP A 134 25.41 -34.17 1.86
N ASP A 135 25.26 -33.71 0.62
CA ASP A 135 26.40 -33.41 -0.24
C ASP A 135 27.02 -32.05 0.11
N ALA A 136 26.17 -31.08 0.43
CA ALA A 136 26.55 -29.78 1.01
C ALA A 136 25.35 -29.11 1.72
N VAL A 137 25.65 -28.32 2.73
CA VAL A 137 24.73 -27.35 3.34
C VAL A 137 25.42 -25.99 3.40
N ILE A 138 24.66 -24.90 3.39
CA ILE A 138 25.18 -23.55 3.62
C ILE A 138 24.69 -22.98 4.94
N LEU A 139 25.41 -21.98 5.44
CA LEU A 139 24.99 -21.13 6.55
C LEU A 139 24.03 -20.06 6.03
N GLY A 140 22.84 -19.99 6.59
CA GLY A 140 21.95 -18.84 6.47
C GLY A 140 22.26 -17.76 7.50
N ASN A 141 21.45 -16.70 7.50
CA ASN A 141 21.67 -15.61 8.45
C ASN A 141 21.37 -16.04 9.89
N HIS A 142 20.34 -16.87 10.12
CA HIS A 142 19.89 -17.23 11.46
C HIS A 142 20.82 -18.22 12.18
N GLU A 143 21.76 -18.85 11.46
CA GLU A 143 22.83 -19.63 12.07
C GLU A 143 23.71 -18.81 13.02
N PHE A 144 23.78 -17.49 12.83
CA PHE A 144 24.60 -16.56 13.62
C PHE A 144 23.83 -15.88 14.77
N ASP A 145 22.56 -16.22 15.02
CA ASP A 145 21.72 -15.46 15.97
C ASP A 145 22.23 -15.49 17.40
N ASN A 146 22.87 -16.59 17.81
CA ASN A 146 23.51 -16.73 19.12
C ASN A 146 25.04 -16.51 19.05
N GLY A 147 25.50 -15.79 18.02
CA GLY A 147 26.90 -15.52 17.77
C GLY A 147 27.74 -16.75 17.44
N ASN A 148 29.05 -16.54 17.36
CA ASN A 148 29.99 -17.55 16.89
C ASN A 148 30.03 -18.78 17.81
N GLU A 149 29.85 -18.62 19.12
CA GLU A 149 29.76 -19.72 20.08
C GLU A 149 28.50 -20.56 19.88
N GLY A 150 27.36 -19.90 19.62
CA GLY A 150 26.10 -20.55 19.30
C GLY A 150 26.22 -21.38 18.03
N LEU A 151 26.74 -20.77 16.96
CA LEU A 151 26.98 -21.47 15.70
C LEU A 151 27.94 -22.64 15.86
N LYS A 152 29.08 -22.43 16.54
CA LYS A 152 30.05 -23.51 16.81
C LYS A 152 29.39 -24.68 17.54
N SER A 153 28.58 -24.40 18.56
CA SER A 153 27.87 -25.42 19.33
C SER A 153 26.93 -26.24 18.46
N PHE A 154 26.26 -25.62 17.48
CA PHE A 154 25.43 -26.32 16.50
C PHE A 154 26.27 -27.15 15.53
N LEU A 155 27.31 -26.56 14.94
CA LEU A 155 28.18 -27.23 13.97
C LEU A 155 28.96 -28.40 14.57
N ASP A 156 29.34 -28.33 15.85
CA ASP A 156 29.94 -29.47 16.58
C ASP A 156 29.02 -30.71 16.64
N LYS A 157 27.71 -30.51 16.46
CA LYS A 157 26.69 -31.57 16.49
C LYS A 157 26.19 -31.95 15.09
N LEU A 158 26.46 -31.14 14.07
CA LEU A 158 26.02 -31.36 12.70
C LEU A 158 27.04 -32.22 11.93
N ASN A 159 26.57 -33.30 11.32
CA ASN A 159 27.36 -34.18 10.47
C ASN A 159 27.02 -33.91 8.99
N ALA A 160 27.34 -32.71 8.53
CA ALA A 160 27.12 -32.29 7.16
C ALA A 160 28.33 -31.49 6.65
N PRO A 161 28.72 -31.62 5.37
CA PRO A 161 29.68 -30.71 4.77
C PRO A 161 29.09 -29.32 4.63
N VAL A 162 29.75 -28.32 5.21
CA VAL A 162 29.30 -26.92 5.14
C VAL A 162 30.11 -26.18 4.08
N VAL A 163 29.43 -25.41 3.21
CA VAL A 163 30.04 -24.54 2.22
C VAL A 163 29.63 -23.08 2.42
N SER A 164 30.58 -22.16 2.35
CA SER A 164 30.33 -20.70 2.26
C SER A 164 31.59 -20.00 1.77
N ALA A 165 31.50 -19.36 0.61
CA ALA A 165 32.62 -18.73 -0.09
C ALA A 165 32.84 -17.28 0.32
N ASN A 166 31.78 -16.58 0.70
CA ASN A 166 31.80 -15.15 0.99
C ASN A 166 31.65 -14.82 2.49
N ILE A 167 31.33 -15.79 3.35
CA ILE A 167 31.38 -15.65 4.82
C ILE A 167 32.62 -16.39 5.31
N ILE A 168 33.64 -15.66 5.75
CA ILE A 168 34.99 -16.21 5.95
C ILE A 168 35.46 -16.01 7.38
N PRO A 169 35.71 -17.09 8.15
CA PRO A 169 36.36 -16.97 9.44
C PRO A 169 37.81 -16.50 9.27
N GLN A 170 38.13 -15.40 9.93
CA GLN A 170 39.49 -14.89 10.02
C GLN A 170 40.42 -15.91 10.69
N GLU A 171 41.72 -15.76 10.46
CA GLU A 171 42.72 -16.60 11.13
C GLU A 171 42.65 -16.39 12.66
N GLY A 172 42.45 -17.48 13.41
CA GLY A 172 42.27 -17.44 14.86
C GLY A 172 40.82 -17.43 15.34
N SER A 173 39.84 -17.30 14.44
CA SER A 173 38.42 -17.47 14.77
C SER A 173 38.12 -18.86 15.33
N ILE A 174 37.19 -18.95 16.29
CA ILE A 174 36.71 -20.25 16.82
C ILE A 174 35.95 -21.07 15.76
N LEU A 175 35.54 -20.44 14.67
CA LEU A 175 34.86 -21.05 13.53
C LEU A 175 35.82 -21.41 12.38
N LYS A 176 37.12 -21.20 12.54
CA LYS A 176 38.10 -21.53 11.50
C LYS A 176 38.10 -23.03 11.20
N GLY A 177 37.90 -23.38 9.92
CA GLY A 177 37.95 -24.76 9.42
C GLY A 177 36.64 -25.53 9.51
N TYR A 178 35.53 -24.89 9.90
CA TYR A 178 34.22 -25.51 9.92
C TYR A 178 33.55 -25.61 8.55
N TRP A 179 33.93 -24.77 7.59
CA TRP A 179 33.42 -24.80 6.22
C TRP A 179 34.49 -24.46 5.18
N GLU A 180 34.20 -24.82 3.94
CA GLU A 180 35.02 -24.57 2.75
C GLU A 180 34.25 -23.63 1.79
N PRO A 181 34.91 -22.89 0.88
CA PRO A 181 34.19 -22.02 -0.06
C PRO A 181 33.32 -22.80 -1.05
N TYR A 182 33.80 -23.96 -1.48
CA TYR A 182 33.11 -24.84 -2.42
C TYR A 182 33.50 -26.30 -2.18
N ARG A 183 32.74 -27.22 -2.78
CA ARG A 183 33.07 -28.65 -2.88
C ARG A 183 33.01 -29.10 -4.33
N ILE A 184 33.87 -30.04 -4.70
CA ILE A 184 33.78 -30.78 -5.97
C ILE A 184 33.36 -32.21 -5.63
N ILE A 185 32.20 -32.62 -6.13
CA ILE A 185 31.70 -33.99 -6.01
C ILE A 185 31.73 -34.68 -7.38
N GLU A 186 31.66 -36.01 -7.37
CA GLU A 186 31.66 -36.82 -8.59
C GLU A 186 30.40 -37.69 -8.66
N ARG A 187 29.76 -37.73 -9.83
CA ARG A 187 28.64 -38.62 -10.16
C ARG A 187 28.85 -39.16 -11.56
N GLN A 188 28.84 -40.49 -11.72
CA GLN A 188 29.11 -41.17 -13.01
C GLN A 188 30.40 -40.71 -13.73
N GLY A 189 31.42 -40.26 -13.00
CA GLY A 189 32.67 -39.76 -13.59
C GLY A 189 32.67 -38.27 -13.93
N GLU A 190 31.52 -37.58 -13.84
CA GLU A 190 31.40 -36.14 -14.05
C GLU A 190 31.64 -35.38 -12.74
N LYS A 191 32.41 -34.29 -12.82
CA LYS A 191 32.67 -33.40 -11.69
C LYS A 191 31.59 -32.32 -11.60
N ILE A 192 31.07 -32.10 -10.41
CA ILE A 192 30.08 -31.06 -10.11
C ILE A 192 30.66 -30.17 -8.99
N GLY A 193 30.73 -28.88 -9.26
CA GLY A 193 31.13 -27.87 -8.28
C GLY A 193 29.93 -27.32 -7.54
N ILE A 194 30.03 -27.20 -6.22
CA ILE A 194 28.99 -26.61 -5.36
C ILE A 194 29.65 -25.47 -4.59
N ILE A 195 29.32 -24.23 -4.93
CA ILE A 195 29.80 -23.01 -4.28
C ILE A 195 28.75 -22.55 -3.28
N GLY A 196 29.16 -22.18 -2.06
CA GLY A 196 28.24 -21.57 -1.10
C GLY A 196 28.23 -20.05 -1.18
N ILE A 197 27.08 -19.39 -1.29
CA ILE A 197 26.95 -17.92 -1.20
C ILE A 197 25.89 -17.55 -0.15
N GLY A 198 26.27 -16.88 0.92
CA GLY A 198 25.34 -16.41 1.97
C GLY A 198 25.05 -14.92 1.85
N TYR A 199 23.93 -14.44 2.40
CA TYR A 199 23.59 -13.02 2.35
C TYR A 199 24.45 -12.20 3.32
N SER A 200 25.49 -11.56 2.81
CA SER A 200 26.47 -10.81 3.60
C SER A 200 25.82 -9.66 4.36
N GLN A 201 25.10 -8.78 3.66
CA GLN A 201 24.54 -7.58 4.28
C GLN A 201 23.46 -7.94 5.30
N LYS A 202 22.50 -8.81 4.93
CA LYS A 202 21.43 -9.25 5.84
C LYS A 202 21.97 -9.99 7.06
N THR A 203 22.99 -10.84 6.92
CA THR A 203 23.59 -11.53 8.07
C THR A 203 24.26 -10.56 9.04
N LYS A 204 25.01 -9.58 8.53
CA LYS A 204 25.59 -8.49 9.35
C LYS A 204 24.51 -7.65 10.02
N ASP A 205 23.42 -7.40 9.32
CA ASP A 205 22.39 -6.45 9.73
C ASP A 205 21.28 -7.06 10.59
N SER A 206 21.04 -8.37 10.50
CA SER A 206 19.86 -9.00 11.09
C SER A 206 20.19 -10.18 11.98
N SER A 207 21.47 -10.52 12.14
CA SER A 207 21.96 -11.54 13.06
C SER A 207 23.14 -11.03 13.89
N ASN A 208 23.90 -11.93 14.54
CA ASN A 208 24.96 -11.58 15.48
C ASN A 208 26.34 -12.23 15.17
N PRO A 209 26.84 -12.20 13.92
CA PRO A 209 28.18 -12.72 13.62
C PRO A 209 29.27 -11.95 14.40
N GLY A 210 30.30 -12.66 14.86
CA GLY A 210 31.44 -12.02 15.54
C GLY A 210 32.30 -11.18 14.59
N GLU A 211 33.06 -10.22 15.14
CA GLU A 211 33.98 -9.34 14.38
C GLU A 211 35.11 -10.09 13.65
N ASP A 212 35.35 -11.35 14.02
CA ASP A 212 36.32 -12.27 13.41
C ASP A 212 35.76 -13.02 12.19
N ILE A 213 34.60 -12.60 11.66
CA ILE A 213 33.98 -13.12 10.44
C ILE A 213 33.99 -12.02 9.37
N ASP A 214 34.69 -12.29 8.27
CA ASP A 214 34.71 -11.41 7.10
C ASP A 214 33.53 -11.73 6.17
N PHE A 215 32.95 -10.70 5.59
CA PHE A 215 31.85 -10.80 4.63
C PHE A 215 32.26 -10.15 3.31
N LEU A 216 32.31 -10.95 2.24
CA LEU A 216 32.60 -10.52 0.88
C LEU A 216 31.31 -10.30 0.08
N GLU A 217 31.40 -9.50 -0.98
CA GLU A 217 30.28 -9.27 -1.90
C GLU A 217 29.97 -10.55 -2.69
N GLU A 218 28.68 -10.86 -2.79
CA GLU A 218 28.12 -12.12 -3.22
C GLU A 218 28.44 -12.43 -4.69
N ILE A 219 28.15 -11.52 -5.62
CA ILE A 219 28.26 -11.73 -7.06
C ILE A 219 29.72 -11.82 -7.51
N GLU A 220 30.58 -10.94 -7.02
CA GLU A 220 32.02 -10.94 -7.31
C GLU A 220 32.69 -12.19 -6.73
N THR A 221 32.28 -12.62 -5.53
CA THR A 221 32.80 -13.87 -4.94
C THR A 221 32.35 -15.08 -5.76
N ALA A 222 31.08 -15.13 -6.18
CA ALA A 222 30.58 -16.17 -7.06
C ALA A 222 31.38 -16.22 -8.39
N ARG A 223 31.59 -15.08 -9.06
CA ARG A 223 32.41 -14.97 -10.29
C ARG A 223 33.81 -15.54 -10.08
N GLN A 224 34.46 -15.19 -8.98
CA GLN A 224 35.81 -15.67 -8.66
C GLN A 224 35.85 -17.20 -8.56
N TYR A 225 34.95 -17.80 -7.77
CA TYR A 225 34.98 -19.24 -7.52
C TYR A 225 34.45 -20.08 -8.68
N VAL A 226 33.51 -19.55 -9.47
CA VAL A 226 33.12 -20.16 -10.75
C VAL A 226 34.34 -20.26 -11.66
N GLN A 227 35.05 -19.14 -11.85
CA GLN A 227 36.24 -19.12 -12.68
C GLN A 227 37.34 -20.06 -12.17
N GLU A 228 37.52 -20.16 -10.85
CA GLU A 228 38.48 -21.09 -10.23
C GLU A 228 38.12 -22.56 -10.51
N LEU A 229 36.84 -22.92 -10.44
CA LEU A 229 36.37 -24.28 -10.72
C LEU A 229 36.50 -24.65 -12.21
N GLU A 230 36.18 -23.72 -13.11
CA GLU A 230 36.38 -23.92 -14.55
C GLU A 230 37.86 -24.18 -14.90
N ASN A 231 38.78 -23.45 -14.26
CA ASN A 231 40.22 -23.66 -14.43
C ASN A 231 40.69 -25.04 -13.93
N GLN A 232 39.91 -25.69 -13.07
CA GLN A 232 40.13 -27.07 -12.61
C GLN A 232 39.43 -28.13 -13.49
N GLY A 233 38.79 -27.69 -14.58
CA GLY A 233 38.06 -28.53 -15.52
C GLY A 233 36.68 -28.98 -15.00
N VAL A 234 36.07 -28.22 -14.10
CA VAL A 234 34.67 -28.40 -13.69
C VAL A 234 33.79 -27.54 -14.59
N ASN A 235 32.79 -28.13 -15.22
CA ASN A 235 31.88 -27.43 -16.14
C ASN A 235 30.40 -27.61 -15.77
N LYS A 236 30.12 -28.03 -14.53
CA LYS A 236 28.79 -28.18 -13.97
C LYS A 236 28.83 -27.53 -12.59
N ILE A 237 28.30 -26.32 -12.47
CA ILE A 237 28.48 -25.47 -11.29
C ILE A 237 27.13 -25.08 -10.71
N ILE A 238 26.98 -25.41 -9.44
CA ILE A 238 25.81 -25.11 -8.61
C ILE A 238 26.22 -24.05 -7.60
N ILE A 239 25.43 -22.99 -7.50
CA ILE A 239 25.49 -22.07 -6.37
C ILE A 239 24.42 -22.48 -5.37
N LEU A 240 24.85 -22.96 -4.20
CA LEU A 240 23.99 -23.18 -3.04
C LEU A 240 23.92 -21.85 -2.29
N SER A 241 22.78 -21.19 -2.39
CA SER A 241 22.62 -19.79 -2.03
C SER A 241 21.69 -19.63 -0.83
N HIS A 242 22.05 -18.72 0.06
CA HIS A 242 21.15 -18.14 1.04
C HIS A 242 21.18 -16.63 0.88
N PHE A 243 20.93 -16.16 -0.36
CA PHE A 243 20.99 -14.75 -0.77
C PHE A 243 19.60 -14.15 -1.07
N GLY A 244 18.58 -15.01 -1.22
CA GLY A 244 17.20 -14.64 -1.46
C GLY A 244 16.85 -14.54 -2.95
N MET A 245 15.64 -14.97 -3.29
CA MET A 245 15.22 -15.27 -4.67
C MET A 245 15.46 -14.12 -5.65
N GLU A 246 15.10 -12.89 -5.29
CA GLU A 246 15.31 -11.74 -6.18
C GLU A 246 16.80 -11.53 -6.50
N ASN A 247 17.66 -11.65 -5.48
CA ASN A 247 19.11 -11.54 -5.65
C ASN A 247 19.68 -12.76 -6.39
N ASP A 248 19.13 -13.96 -6.16
CA ASP A 248 19.54 -15.18 -6.83
C ASP A 248 19.21 -15.19 -8.32
N LEU A 249 18.07 -14.58 -8.72
CA LEU A 249 17.75 -14.36 -10.13
C LEU A 249 18.74 -13.37 -10.77
N LEU A 250 19.13 -12.31 -10.06
CA LEU A 250 20.16 -11.37 -10.52
C LEU A 250 21.54 -12.05 -10.63
N LEU A 251 21.94 -12.83 -9.62
CA LEU A 251 23.19 -13.57 -9.60
C LEU A 251 23.23 -14.59 -10.75
N ALA A 252 22.14 -15.32 -11.00
CA ALA A 252 22.01 -16.22 -12.14
C ALA A 252 22.17 -15.49 -13.49
N GLN A 253 21.68 -14.24 -13.59
CA GLN A 253 21.80 -13.40 -14.78
C GLN A 253 23.23 -12.87 -14.99
N GLU A 254 23.92 -12.52 -13.90
CA GLU A 254 25.17 -11.74 -13.89
C GLU A 254 26.46 -12.60 -13.82
N VAL A 255 26.39 -13.84 -13.34
CA VAL A 255 27.56 -14.70 -13.11
C VAL A 255 27.68 -15.73 -14.22
N ASP A 256 28.64 -15.58 -15.14
CA ASP A 256 28.93 -16.56 -16.19
C ASP A 256 29.49 -17.87 -15.62
N GLY A 257 29.14 -19.00 -16.26
CA GLY A 257 29.57 -20.35 -15.87
C GLY A 257 28.72 -21.03 -14.78
N VAL A 258 27.72 -20.37 -14.20
CA VAL A 258 26.74 -21.01 -13.30
C VAL A 258 25.64 -21.74 -14.08
N ASP A 259 25.24 -22.92 -13.61
CA ASP A 259 24.20 -23.73 -14.24
C ASP A 259 22.94 -23.86 -13.39
N VAL A 260 23.10 -23.92 -12.06
CA VAL A 260 22.00 -24.10 -11.10
C VAL A 260 22.21 -23.17 -9.90
N VAL A 261 21.14 -22.54 -9.44
CA VAL A 261 21.09 -21.82 -8.16
C VAL A 261 19.99 -22.42 -7.29
N ILE A 262 20.34 -22.80 -6.06
CA ILE A 262 19.40 -23.29 -5.06
C ILE A 262 19.27 -22.22 -3.98
N ASP A 263 18.11 -21.58 -3.93
CA ASP A 263 17.77 -20.46 -3.06
C ASP A 263 17.32 -20.91 -1.65
N GLY A 264 17.62 -20.04 -0.68
CA GLY A 264 17.03 -19.97 0.65
C GLY A 264 16.81 -18.51 1.04
N ASP A 265 16.54 -18.18 2.30
CA ASP A 265 16.32 -16.82 2.84
C ASP A 265 14.93 -16.24 2.51
N SER A 266 14.52 -16.34 1.25
CA SER A 266 13.31 -15.70 0.74
C SER A 266 12.00 -16.42 1.06
N HIS A 267 12.10 -17.66 1.56
CA HIS A 267 10.98 -18.56 1.83
C HIS A 267 10.10 -18.79 0.59
N SER A 268 10.69 -18.80 -0.60
CA SER A 268 9.95 -18.83 -1.86
C SER A 268 9.31 -20.19 -2.13
N LEU A 269 7.97 -20.24 -2.19
CA LEU A 269 7.25 -21.36 -2.80
C LEU A 269 7.24 -21.17 -4.32
N LEU A 270 7.89 -22.06 -5.07
CA LEU A 270 7.93 -22.00 -6.53
C LEU A 270 6.94 -22.99 -7.16
N GLY A 271 6.09 -22.49 -8.07
CA GLY A 271 5.04 -23.25 -8.75
C GLY A 271 3.63 -22.74 -8.41
N ASP A 272 2.63 -23.12 -9.20
CA ASP A 272 1.22 -22.77 -8.93
C ASP A 272 0.56 -23.73 -7.93
N TYR A 273 0.23 -23.25 -6.73
CA TYR A 273 -0.49 -23.99 -5.69
C TYR A 273 -1.83 -23.33 -5.31
N SER A 274 -2.32 -22.41 -6.15
CA SER A 274 -3.52 -21.61 -5.87
C SER A 274 -4.78 -22.47 -5.68
N GLU A 275 -4.87 -23.60 -6.38
CA GLU A 275 -5.94 -24.60 -6.24
C GLU A 275 -6.04 -25.15 -4.79
N TYR A 276 -4.91 -25.22 -4.08
CA TYR A 276 -4.84 -25.68 -2.70
C TYR A 276 -4.93 -24.54 -1.67
N GLY A 277 -5.17 -23.31 -2.13
CA GLY A 277 -5.27 -22.09 -1.33
C GLY A 277 -3.94 -21.58 -0.80
N LEU A 278 -2.83 -21.88 -1.49
CA LEU A 278 -1.51 -21.34 -1.20
C LEU A 278 -1.13 -20.32 -2.28
N SER A 279 -0.62 -19.17 -1.87
CA SER A 279 -0.05 -18.17 -2.78
C SER A 279 1.44 -18.47 -3.03
N SER A 280 1.85 -18.29 -4.27
CA SER A 280 3.25 -18.31 -4.69
C SER A 280 3.55 -17.00 -5.41
N GLN A 281 4.70 -16.40 -5.09
CA GLN A 281 5.20 -15.21 -5.80
C GLN A 281 5.69 -15.56 -7.22
N TYR A 282 6.06 -16.83 -7.44
CA TYR A 282 6.71 -17.32 -8.66
C TYR A 282 6.02 -18.61 -9.12
N ASN A 283 5.10 -18.49 -10.08
CA ASN A 283 4.20 -19.57 -10.49
C ASN A 283 4.86 -20.74 -11.27
N GLN A 284 6.18 -20.71 -11.48
CA GLN A 284 6.92 -21.74 -12.22
C GLN A 284 8.02 -22.36 -11.35
N TYR A 285 8.19 -23.68 -11.46
CA TYR A 285 9.34 -24.40 -10.91
C TYR A 285 10.07 -25.15 -12.05
N PRO A 286 11.40 -25.03 -12.16
CA PRO A 286 12.22 -23.94 -11.60
C PRO A 286 11.96 -22.62 -12.34
N GLN A 287 12.49 -21.52 -11.82
CA GLN A 287 12.70 -20.32 -12.63
C GLN A 287 13.85 -20.59 -13.61
N ILE A 288 13.73 -20.13 -14.85
CA ILE A 288 14.74 -20.36 -15.89
C ILE A 288 15.22 -19.00 -16.37
N ILE A 289 16.51 -18.72 -16.19
CA ILE A 289 17.18 -17.53 -16.71
C ILE A 289 17.89 -17.91 -17.99
N GLU A 290 17.49 -17.30 -19.11
CA GLU A 290 18.17 -17.46 -20.40
C GLU A 290 19.13 -16.28 -20.62
N LYS A 291 20.41 -16.58 -20.80
CA LYS A 291 21.45 -15.59 -20.99
C LYS A 291 21.53 -15.12 -22.44
N ALA A 292 22.21 -13.99 -22.64
CA ALA A 292 22.38 -13.39 -23.97
C ALA A 292 23.12 -14.31 -24.97
N ASP A 293 23.91 -15.26 -24.49
CA ASP A 293 24.60 -16.27 -25.31
C ASP A 293 23.78 -17.54 -25.56
N GLY A 294 22.55 -17.61 -25.02
CA GLY A 294 21.63 -18.74 -25.14
C GLY A 294 21.83 -19.85 -24.12
N THR A 295 22.77 -19.71 -23.18
CA THR A 295 22.88 -20.63 -22.04
C THR A 295 21.74 -20.41 -21.04
N LYS A 296 21.41 -21.45 -20.25
CA LYS A 296 20.30 -21.43 -19.30
C LYS A 296 20.80 -21.72 -17.89
N VAL A 297 20.22 -21.04 -16.92
CA VAL A 297 20.43 -21.28 -15.49
C VAL A 297 19.10 -21.67 -14.85
N CYS A 298 19.07 -22.80 -14.14
CA CYS A 298 17.89 -23.20 -13.36
C CYS A 298 17.98 -22.60 -11.94
N VAL A 299 16.96 -21.87 -11.49
CA VAL A 299 16.88 -21.32 -10.12
C VAL A 299 15.70 -21.95 -9.38
N ALA A 300 15.95 -22.56 -8.22
CA ALA A 300 14.94 -23.34 -7.48
C ALA A 300 14.96 -23.06 -5.97
N SER A 301 13.78 -23.17 -5.32
CA SER A 301 13.57 -23.02 -3.87
C SER A 301 12.45 -23.97 -3.39
N ALA A 302 12.52 -24.41 -2.14
CA ALA A 302 11.63 -25.43 -1.56
C ALA A 302 10.78 -24.88 -0.41
N TRP A 303 10.30 -23.64 -0.55
CA TRP A 303 9.42 -22.97 0.39
C TRP A 303 10.06 -22.76 1.77
N GLN A 304 9.53 -23.33 2.85
CA GLN A 304 10.00 -23.08 4.22
C GLN A 304 9.53 -24.18 5.20
N TYR A 305 10.09 -24.13 6.41
CA TYR A 305 9.60 -24.77 7.64
C TYR A 305 9.44 -26.29 7.57
N ALA A 306 10.26 -26.95 6.75
CA ALA A 306 10.16 -28.38 6.49
C ALA A 306 8.77 -28.82 5.99
N TYR A 307 8.01 -27.92 5.36
CA TYR A 307 6.72 -28.25 4.75
C TYR A 307 6.86 -28.99 3.42
N ALA A 308 7.95 -28.72 2.68
CA ALA A 308 8.16 -29.26 1.35
C ALA A 308 9.60 -29.73 1.12
N VAL A 309 9.78 -30.55 0.09
CA VAL A 309 11.08 -30.96 -0.47
C VAL A 309 11.11 -30.60 -1.95
N GLY A 310 12.14 -29.88 -2.37
CA GLY A 310 12.37 -29.55 -3.78
C GLY A 310 13.04 -30.71 -4.51
N LYS A 311 12.55 -31.03 -5.71
CA LYS A 311 13.20 -31.94 -6.66
C LYS A 311 13.41 -31.22 -7.99
N LEU A 312 14.66 -30.90 -8.31
CA LEU A 312 15.06 -30.31 -9.59
C LEU A 312 15.82 -31.37 -10.41
N HIS A 313 15.34 -31.66 -11.61
CA HIS A 313 16.01 -32.46 -12.63
C HIS A 313 16.69 -31.51 -13.62
N VAL A 314 17.97 -31.77 -13.92
CA VAL A 314 18.78 -30.98 -14.85
C VAL A 314 19.50 -31.91 -15.81
N GLU A 315 19.37 -31.62 -17.11
CA GLU A 315 20.09 -32.36 -18.15
C GLU A 315 21.21 -31.50 -18.74
N PHE A 316 22.43 -32.04 -18.77
CA PHE A 316 23.61 -31.37 -19.28
C PHE A 316 24.08 -31.97 -20.60
N ASP A 317 24.53 -31.12 -21.52
CA ASP A 317 25.31 -31.54 -22.67
C ASP A 317 26.77 -31.87 -22.27
N LYS A 318 27.55 -32.39 -23.22
CA LYS A 318 28.98 -32.73 -23.01
C LYS A 318 29.87 -31.53 -22.66
N ASN A 319 29.45 -30.31 -22.98
CA ASN A 319 30.19 -29.10 -22.68
C ASN A 319 29.85 -28.57 -21.29
N GLY A 320 28.80 -29.11 -20.65
CA GLY A 320 28.33 -28.68 -19.34
C GLY A 320 27.17 -27.68 -19.41
N HIS A 321 26.59 -27.43 -20.60
CA HIS A 321 25.45 -26.53 -20.70
C HIS A 321 24.14 -27.24 -20.36
N VAL A 322 23.27 -26.52 -19.67
CA VAL A 322 21.91 -27.00 -19.36
C VAL A 322 21.05 -27.06 -20.61
N THR A 323 20.47 -28.23 -20.86
CA THR A 323 19.57 -28.53 -21.98
C THR A 323 18.12 -28.67 -21.55
N ASP A 324 17.87 -29.15 -20.33
CA ASP A 324 16.55 -29.20 -19.69
C ASP A 324 16.64 -28.81 -18.21
N CYS A 325 15.62 -28.10 -17.73
CA CYS A 325 15.37 -27.78 -16.33
C CYS A 325 13.91 -28.12 -16.03
N SER A 326 13.66 -29.13 -15.18
CA SER A 326 12.29 -29.53 -14.82
C SER A 326 12.22 -30.01 -13.38
N GLY A 327 11.04 -30.03 -12.76
CA GLY A 327 10.92 -30.51 -11.39
C GLY A 327 9.66 -30.05 -10.67
N VAL A 328 9.66 -30.20 -9.35
CA VAL A 328 8.53 -29.82 -8.49
C VAL A 328 8.97 -29.60 -7.04
N THR A 329 8.30 -28.69 -6.34
CA THR A 329 8.33 -28.60 -4.88
C THR A 329 7.18 -29.43 -4.30
N THR A 330 7.49 -30.53 -3.62
CA THR A 330 6.47 -31.45 -3.08
C THR A 330 6.16 -31.12 -1.63
N ILE A 331 4.92 -30.68 -1.34
CA ILE A 331 4.41 -30.46 0.02
C ILE A 331 4.08 -31.82 0.65
N LEU A 332 4.61 -32.05 1.86
CA LEU A 332 4.52 -33.33 2.54
C LEU A 332 3.34 -33.35 3.50
N LEU A 333 2.44 -34.32 3.33
CA LEU A 333 1.20 -34.44 4.08
C LEU A 333 1.17 -35.74 4.92
N GLY A 334 0.47 -35.68 6.05
CA GLY A 334 -0.03 -36.85 6.76
C GLY A 334 -1.28 -37.43 6.11
N ASP A 335 -1.68 -38.63 6.55
CA ASP A 335 -2.81 -39.37 5.97
C ASP A 335 -4.14 -39.17 6.73
N ILE A 336 -4.13 -38.25 7.70
CA ILE A 336 -5.28 -37.84 8.50
C ILE A 336 -5.78 -36.49 7.98
N PHE A 337 -7.03 -36.47 7.53
CA PHE A 337 -7.70 -35.29 7.00
C PHE A 337 -8.90 -34.94 7.87
N LYS A 338 -9.03 -33.67 8.27
CA LYS A 338 -10.17 -33.20 9.07
C LYS A 338 -10.92 -32.08 8.37
N GLN A 339 -12.24 -32.04 8.53
CA GLN A 339 -13.10 -30.93 8.10
C GLN A 339 -13.98 -30.48 9.26
N LYS A 340 -14.54 -29.27 9.18
CA LYS A 340 -15.49 -28.80 10.20
C LYS A 340 -16.84 -29.48 10.01
N ASP A 341 -17.40 -30.02 11.09
CA ASP A 341 -18.79 -30.47 11.13
C ASP A 341 -19.78 -29.29 11.20
N ALA A 342 -21.08 -29.58 11.29
CA ALA A 342 -22.14 -28.58 11.34
C ALA A 342 -22.05 -27.68 12.59
N GLU A 343 -21.41 -28.16 13.65
CA GLU A 343 -21.13 -27.44 14.89
C GLU A 343 -19.81 -26.66 14.84
N GLY A 344 -19.09 -26.71 13.73
CA GLY A 344 -17.83 -26.00 13.51
C GLY A 344 -16.59 -26.69 14.10
N LYS A 345 -16.73 -27.93 14.61
CA LYS A 345 -15.64 -28.71 15.20
C LYS A 345 -14.87 -29.47 14.13
N LYS A 346 -13.54 -29.46 14.22
CA LYS A 346 -12.67 -30.25 13.34
C LYS A 346 -12.81 -31.75 13.65
N VAL A 347 -13.32 -32.52 12.71
CA VAL A 347 -13.49 -33.98 12.80
C VAL A 347 -12.84 -34.66 11.61
N GLU A 348 -12.33 -35.88 11.80
CA GLU A 348 -11.77 -36.68 10.72
C GLU A 348 -12.85 -36.98 9.67
N VAL A 349 -12.48 -36.86 8.39
CA VAL A 349 -13.40 -37.11 7.27
C VAL A 349 -13.73 -38.60 7.15
N ASP A 350 -14.86 -38.94 6.53
CA ASP A 350 -15.22 -40.34 6.28
C ASP A 350 -14.32 -41.00 5.21
N GLU A 351 -14.39 -42.33 5.11
CA GLU A 351 -13.53 -43.12 4.21
C GLU A 351 -13.70 -42.73 2.73
N ALA A 352 -14.90 -42.33 2.31
CA ALA A 352 -15.17 -41.91 0.94
C ALA A 352 -14.52 -40.54 0.64
N THR A 353 -14.66 -39.59 1.55
CA THR A 353 -14.04 -38.26 1.45
C THR A 353 -12.53 -38.35 1.53
N ARG A 354 -11.99 -39.22 2.41
CA ARG A 354 -10.56 -39.51 2.48
C ARG A 354 -10.03 -40.08 1.17
N ALA A 355 -10.72 -41.06 0.58
CA ALA A 355 -10.31 -41.64 -0.71
C ALA A 355 -10.31 -40.57 -1.82
N HIS A 356 -11.32 -39.69 -1.85
CA HIS A 356 -11.39 -38.59 -2.80
C HIS A 356 -10.22 -37.60 -2.65
N ILE A 357 -9.88 -37.20 -1.42
CA ILE A 357 -8.72 -36.33 -1.17
C ILE A 357 -7.42 -37.00 -1.62
N LEU A 358 -7.25 -38.31 -1.39
CA LEU A 358 -6.07 -39.05 -1.86
C LEU A 358 -5.99 -39.09 -3.39
N ASP A 359 -7.12 -39.22 -4.09
CA ASP A 359 -7.17 -39.17 -5.55
C ASP A 359 -6.79 -37.78 -6.08
N LEU A 360 -7.19 -36.70 -5.41
CA LEU A 360 -6.77 -35.33 -5.75
C LEU A 360 -5.28 -35.12 -5.51
N ILE A 361 -4.75 -35.61 -4.38
CA ILE A 361 -3.31 -35.57 -4.09
C ILE A 361 -2.52 -36.32 -5.17
N ALA A 362 -2.99 -37.50 -5.61
CA ALA A 362 -2.35 -38.27 -6.67
C ALA A 362 -2.38 -37.55 -8.04
N GLN A 363 -3.39 -36.71 -8.29
CA GLN A 363 -3.54 -35.91 -9.51
C GLN A 363 -2.77 -34.57 -9.47
N SER A 364 -2.17 -34.22 -8.33
CA SER A 364 -1.48 -32.93 -8.13
C SER A 364 -0.21 -32.74 -8.97
N GLY A 365 0.21 -33.75 -9.75
CA GLY A 365 1.47 -33.72 -10.50
C GLY A 365 2.72 -33.76 -9.60
N GLY A 366 2.59 -34.34 -8.40
CA GLY A 366 3.68 -34.41 -7.42
C GLY A 366 3.83 -33.17 -6.55
N LYS A 367 2.93 -32.19 -6.66
CA LYS A 367 2.89 -30.99 -5.80
C LYS A 367 2.54 -31.32 -4.35
N LEU A 368 1.68 -32.32 -4.15
CA LEU A 368 1.28 -32.83 -2.84
C LEU A 368 1.61 -34.32 -2.74
N GLU A 369 2.05 -34.77 -1.56
CA GLU A 369 2.28 -36.20 -1.33
C GLU A 369 2.02 -36.58 0.12
N VAL A 370 1.29 -37.70 0.32
CA VAL A 370 1.17 -38.30 1.65
C VAL A 370 2.42 -39.13 1.93
N VAL A 371 3.19 -38.72 2.93
CA VAL A 371 4.47 -39.36 3.28
C VAL A 371 4.41 -39.86 4.72
N ALA A 372 4.73 -41.15 4.91
CA ALA A 372 4.89 -41.71 6.24
C ALA A 372 6.18 -41.16 6.89
N PRO A 373 6.15 -40.78 8.18
CA PRO A 373 7.35 -40.30 8.86
C PRO A 373 8.37 -41.42 9.02
N ASP A 374 9.67 -41.08 8.95
CA ASP A 374 10.75 -41.99 9.33
C ASP A 374 10.64 -42.35 10.82
N GLU A 375 10.45 -43.63 11.12
CA GLU A 375 10.18 -44.10 12.49
C GLU A 375 11.32 -43.77 13.46
N THR A 376 12.58 -43.83 13.01
CA THR A 376 13.74 -43.58 13.87
C THR A 376 13.91 -42.09 14.15
N ALA A 377 13.69 -41.25 13.14
CA ALA A 377 13.69 -39.80 13.31
C ALA A 377 12.55 -39.34 14.24
N LEU A 378 11.36 -39.93 14.11
CA LEU A 378 10.22 -39.62 14.98
C LEU A 378 10.49 -40.03 16.44
N GLU A 379 11.06 -41.21 16.67
CA GLU A 379 11.47 -41.65 18.01
C GLU A 379 12.49 -40.68 18.61
N ALA A 380 13.49 -40.26 17.83
CA ALA A 380 14.52 -39.30 18.25
C ALA A 380 13.98 -37.91 18.61
N LEU A 381 12.84 -37.51 18.03
CA LEU A 381 12.16 -36.23 18.27
C LEU A 381 11.18 -36.29 19.45
N SER A 382 10.63 -37.47 19.78
CA SER A 382 9.53 -37.63 20.74
C SER A 382 9.78 -37.05 22.15
N GLU A 383 11.01 -37.14 22.64
CA GLU A 383 11.40 -36.58 23.94
C GLU A 383 11.35 -35.04 23.94
N TYR A 384 11.83 -34.41 22.86
CA TYR A 384 11.79 -32.96 22.71
C TYR A 384 10.35 -32.46 22.55
N ILE A 385 9.49 -33.18 21.81
CA ILE A 385 8.05 -32.86 21.70
C ILE A 385 7.42 -32.81 23.10
N SER A 386 7.68 -33.82 23.93
CA SER A 386 7.08 -33.91 25.26
C SER A 386 7.47 -32.73 26.16
N GLN A 387 8.75 -32.33 26.13
CA GLN A 387 9.26 -31.20 26.91
C GLN A 387 8.70 -29.85 26.43
N VAL A 388 8.60 -29.65 25.11
CA VAL A 388 8.02 -28.42 24.53
C VAL A 388 6.53 -28.31 24.85
N GLU A 389 5.77 -29.40 24.72
CA GLU A 389 4.33 -29.41 24.99
C GLU A 389 4.02 -29.18 26.48
N GLU A 390 4.82 -29.73 27.40
CA GLU A 390 4.67 -29.44 28.83
C GLU A 390 4.85 -27.94 29.12
N LEU A 391 5.86 -27.31 28.51
CA LEU A 391 6.13 -25.90 28.72
C LEU A 391 5.08 -25.00 28.07
N LYS A 392 4.68 -25.30 26.82
CA LYS A 392 3.66 -24.52 26.09
C LYS A 392 2.34 -24.41 26.86
N ASN A 393 1.91 -25.49 27.50
CA ASN A 393 0.62 -25.57 28.17
C ASN A 393 0.61 -24.98 29.60
N LYS A 394 1.74 -24.47 30.10
CA LYS A 394 1.79 -23.84 31.43
C LYS A 394 1.09 -22.47 31.38
N GLU A 395 -0.06 -22.36 32.05
CA GLU A 395 -0.74 -21.10 32.34
C GLU A 395 0.09 -20.24 33.32
N ILE A 396 0.22 -18.95 33.02
CA ILE A 396 1.03 -17.99 33.77
C ILE A 396 0.22 -16.79 34.29
N GLY A 397 -0.98 -16.56 33.76
CA GLY A 397 -1.89 -15.50 34.20
C GLY A 397 -3.13 -15.43 33.31
N GLU A 398 -3.84 -14.31 33.36
CA GLU A 398 -5.01 -14.05 32.52
C GLU A 398 -4.99 -12.62 31.97
N ALA A 399 -5.44 -12.43 30.73
CA ALA A 399 -5.81 -11.14 30.16
C ALA A 399 -7.26 -10.79 30.54
N ALA A 400 -7.49 -9.56 31.00
CA ALA A 400 -8.82 -9.08 31.38
C ALA A 400 -9.72 -8.81 30.16
N GLU A 401 -9.11 -8.45 29.04
CA GLU A 401 -9.74 -8.06 27.78
C GLU A 401 -8.88 -8.53 26.60
N PHE A 402 -9.42 -8.42 25.38
CA PHE A 402 -8.65 -8.62 24.15
C PHE A 402 -7.64 -7.48 23.99
N LEU A 403 -6.41 -7.81 23.58
CA LEU A 403 -5.32 -6.85 23.42
C LEU A 403 -4.78 -6.91 21.99
N GLY A 404 -5.23 -5.99 21.14
CA GLY A 404 -4.94 -5.97 19.70
C GLY A 404 -3.53 -5.51 19.34
N HIS A 405 -3.09 -5.87 18.12
CA HIS A 405 -1.77 -5.47 17.61
C HIS A 405 -1.83 -4.93 16.18
N ASN A 406 -1.50 -3.65 16.03
CA ASN A 406 -1.22 -3.03 14.75
C ASN A 406 0.24 -2.60 14.72
N ARG A 407 0.92 -2.71 13.56
CA ARG A 407 2.29 -2.21 13.47
C ARG A 407 2.29 -0.69 13.45
N ILE A 408 1.50 -0.14 12.53
CA ILE A 408 1.25 1.29 12.38
C ILE A 408 -0.21 1.58 12.78
N PRO A 409 -0.51 2.65 13.53
CA PRO A 409 -1.89 3.01 13.84
C PRO A 409 -2.76 3.05 12.59
N GLY A 410 -3.88 2.32 12.62
CA GLY A 410 -4.84 2.23 11.52
C GLY A 410 -4.59 1.12 10.50
N ASP A 411 -3.46 0.42 10.55
CA ASP A 411 -3.26 -0.79 9.73
C ASP A 411 -4.15 -1.97 10.18
N LYS A 412 -4.06 -3.11 9.50
CA LYS A 412 -4.72 -4.36 9.92
C LYS A 412 -3.72 -5.51 9.96
N TRP A 413 -2.52 -5.25 10.48
CA TRP A 413 -1.41 -6.20 10.38
C TRP A 413 -1.72 -7.57 11.01
N ASP A 414 -2.40 -7.60 12.17
CA ASP A 414 -2.80 -8.85 12.81
C ASP A 414 -4.03 -9.54 12.17
N GLY A 415 -4.62 -8.91 11.15
CA GLY A 415 -5.79 -9.41 10.42
C GLY A 415 -7.13 -9.29 11.17
N VAL A 416 -7.14 -8.73 12.39
CA VAL A 416 -8.33 -8.70 13.26
C VAL A 416 -8.62 -7.31 13.81
N SER A 417 -7.59 -6.57 14.23
CA SER A 417 -7.71 -5.29 14.94
C SER A 417 -7.82 -4.10 13.98
N TYR A 418 -8.55 -3.07 14.39
CA TYR A 418 -8.55 -1.76 13.74
C TYR A 418 -8.35 -0.66 14.79
N LEU A 419 -7.10 -0.20 14.91
CA LEU A 419 -6.65 0.69 15.99
C LEU A 419 -6.06 2.00 15.43
N PRO A 420 -6.89 2.90 14.87
CA PRO A 420 -6.43 4.10 14.15
C PRO A 420 -5.82 5.20 15.04
N GLU A 421 -6.21 5.28 16.31
CA GLU A 421 -5.81 6.42 17.16
C GLU A 421 -4.39 6.30 17.72
N HIS A 422 -4.00 5.10 18.18
CA HIS A 422 -2.76 4.87 18.92
C HIS A 422 -2.02 3.58 18.51
N GLY A 423 -2.57 2.78 17.60
CA GLY A 423 -1.98 1.51 17.18
C GLY A 423 -2.05 0.43 18.27
N SER A 424 -1.05 -0.45 18.30
CA SER A 424 -0.96 -1.63 19.18
C SER A 424 -1.31 -1.37 20.64
N GLU A 425 -2.15 -2.23 21.22
CA GLU A 425 -2.45 -2.25 22.66
C GLU A 425 -1.45 -3.12 23.44
N ILE A 426 -0.93 -4.18 22.82
CA ILE A 426 -0.05 -5.16 23.45
C ILE A 426 1.44 -4.74 23.43
N ALA A 427 1.91 -4.06 22.39
CA ALA A 427 3.32 -3.68 22.27
C ALA A 427 3.79 -2.68 23.34
N PRO A 428 2.99 -1.66 23.74
CA PRO A 428 3.31 -0.83 24.89
C PRO A 428 3.39 -1.60 26.22
N LEU A 429 2.59 -2.67 26.39
CA LEU A 429 2.69 -3.55 27.57
C LEU A 429 4.00 -4.36 27.59
N VAL A 430 4.48 -4.78 26.42
CA VAL A 430 5.80 -5.40 26.28
C VAL A 430 6.89 -4.39 26.69
N ALA A 431 6.85 -3.15 26.18
CA ALA A 431 7.78 -2.10 26.60
C ALA A 431 7.70 -1.80 28.12
N LYS A 432 6.49 -1.80 28.70
CA LYS A 432 6.27 -1.66 30.15
C LYS A 432 6.96 -2.77 30.94
N SER A 433 6.96 -4.01 30.45
CA SER A 433 7.66 -5.12 31.12
C SER A 433 9.18 -4.86 31.20
N PHE A 434 9.76 -4.27 30.15
CA PHE A 434 11.19 -3.91 30.14
C PHE A 434 11.48 -2.83 31.17
N TYR A 435 10.65 -1.78 31.17
CA TYR A 435 10.71 -0.68 32.12
C TYR A 435 10.55 -1.14 33.58
N GLU A 436 9.69 -2.13 33.83
CA GLU A 436 9.53 -2.71 35.16
C GLU A 436 10.71 -3.60 35.56
N LYS A 437 11.31 -4.34 34.63
CA LYS A 437 12.45 -5.22 34.91
C LYS A 437 13.73 -4.43 35.19
N VAL A 438 14.02 -3.41 34.38
CA VAL A 438 15.17 -2.52 34.53
C VAL A 438 14.79 -1.32 35.39
N LYS A 439 15.03 -1.44 36.70
CA LYS A 439 14.52 -0.51 37.73
C LYS A 439 15.05 0.91 37.66
N ASP A 440 16.16 1.14 36.97
CA ASP A 440 16.80 2.44 36.82
C ASP A 440 16.68 3.02 35.40
N ALA A 441 15.88 2.41 34.52
CA ALA A 441 15.53 3.01 33.24
C ALA A 441 14.52 4.15 33.40
N ASP A 442 14.69 5.22 32.64
CA ASP A 442 13.78 6.37 32.57
C ASP A 442 12.63 6.14 31.58
N LEU A 443 12.88 5.34 30.53
CA LEU A 443 11.88 4.93 29.54
C LEU A 443 12.26 3.60 28.88
N ALA A 444 11.29 2.98 28.22
CA ALA A 444 11.47 1.78 27.41
C ALA A 444 10.95 1.97 25.97
N ILE A 445 11.67 1.43 24.98
CA ILE A 445 11.26 1.43 23.57
C ILE A 445 11.26 0.00 23.03
N GLN A 446 10.20 -0.37 22.31
CA GLN A 446 10.02 -1.65 21.64
C GLN A 446 9.50 -1.41 20.22
N ASN A 447 10.19 -1.96 19.22
CA ASN A 447 9.71 -1.91 17.83
C ASN A 447 8.50 -2.85 17.64
N ALA A 448 7.53 -2.42 16.83
CA ALA A 448 6.31 -3.16 16.58
C ALA A 448 6.54 -4.58 16.07
N GLY A 449 7.52 -4.78 15.18
CA GLY A 449 7.83 -6.05 14.54
C GLY A 449 8.39 -7.12 15.47
N GLY A 450 8.92 -6.71 16.64
CA GLY A 450 9.31 -7.62 17.71
C GLY A 450 8.11 -8.28 18.42
N VAL A 451 6.90 -7.76 18.20
CA VAL A 451 5.62 -8.30 18.65
C VAL A 451 4.86 -8.85 17.44
N ARG A 452 4.39 -10.10 17.50
CA ARG A 452 3.90 -10.79 16.29
C ARG A 452 2.40 -10.93 16.17
N THR A 453 1.66 -10.81 17.27
CA THR A 453 0.22 -11.08 17.29
C THR A 453 -0.47 -10.34 18.45
N TYR A 454 -1.79 -10.42 18.49
CA TYR A 454 -2.62 -10.02 19.63
C TYR A 454 -2.60 -11.07 20.76
N ILE A 455 -3.21 -10.73 21.91
CA ILE A 455 -3.58 -11.68 22.98
C ILE A 455 -5.10 -11.69 23.14
N ASP A 456 -5.68 -12.90 23.17
CA ASP A 456 -7.11 -13.09 23.47
C ASP A 456 -7.44 -12.86 24.96
N GLN A 457 -8.69 -12.47 25.23
CA GLN A 457 -9.19 -12.42 26.60
C GLN A 457 -9.21 -13.83 27.22
N GLY A 458 -8.66 -13.98 28.44
CA GLY A 458 -8.68 -15.25 29.17
C GLY A 458 -7.30 -15.72 29.63
N PRO A 459 -7.13 -17.02 29.92
CA PRO A 459 -5.84 -17.60 30.33
C PRO A 459 -4.73 -17.29 29.34
N ILE A 460 -3.56 -16.93 29.87
CA ILE A 460 -2.33 -16.74 29.10
C ILE A 460 -1.36 -17.85 29.46
N THR A 461 -0.81 -18.50 28.45
CA THR A 461 0.16 -19.58 28.54
C THR A 461 1.56 -19.12 28.11
N ILE A 462 2.59 -19.87 28.50
CA ILE A 462 3.95 -19.65 28.00
C ILE A 462 3.99 -19.79 26.48
N GLY A 463 3.27 -20.75 25.90
CA GLY A 463 3.20 -20.94 24.45
C GLY A 463 2.68 -19.70 23.71
N GLU A 464 1.66 -19.04 24.26
CA GLU A 464 1.13 -17.79 23.69
C GLU A 464 2.14 -16.65 23.78
N VAL A 465 2.89 -16.51 24.88
CA VAL A 465 3.92 -15.46 24.97
C VAL A 465 5.07 -15.68 23.99
N TYR A 466 5.51 -16.93 23.75
CA TYR A 466 6.53 -17.20 22.73
C TYR A 466 5.98 -17.14 21.30
N THR A 467 4.66 -17.22 21.12
CA THR A 467 4.03 -16.88 19.82
C THR A 467 4.02 -15.37 19.62
N LEU A 468 3.78 -14.60 20.68
CA LEU A 468 3.84 -13.13 20.69
C LEU A 468 5.26 -12.60 20.48
N LEU A 469 6.25 -13.17 21.17
CA LEU A 469 7.64 -12.72 21.27
C LEU A 469 8.60 -13.88 20.93
N PRO A 470 8.74 -14.27 19.65
CA PRO A 470 9.44 -15.50 19.26
C PRO A 470 10.97 -15.34 19.16
N PHE A 471 11.50 -14.12 19.23
CA PHE A 471 12.93 -13.86 19.02
C PHE A 471 13.73 -14.08 20.31
N SER A 472 15.02 -14.40 20.18
CA SER A 472 15.89 -14.60 21.35
C SER A 472 16.56 -13.29 21.79
N ASN A 473 15.81 -12.18 21.80
CA ASN A 473 16.34 -10.87 22.18
C ASN A 473 16.52 -10.75 23.69
N THR A 474 17.58 -10.08 24.09
CA THR A 474 17.84 -9.67 25.49
C THR A 474 17.44 -8.20 25.69
N LEU A 475 17.26 -7.77 26.94
CA LEU A 475 17.10 -6.36 27.26
C LEU A 475 18.46 -5.68 27.33
N PHE A 476 18.54 -4.51 26.73
CA PHE A 476 19.76 -3.73 26.59
C PHE A 476 19.52 -2.29 27.06
N THR A 477 20.49 -1.69 27.72
CA THR A 477 20.38 -0.31 28.23
C THR A 477 21.43 0.60 27.62
N LEU A 478 21.01 1.80 27.22
CA LEU A 478 21.87 2.87 26.68
C LEU A 478 21.55 4.22 27.34
N GLU A 479 22.52 5.13 27.34
CA GLU A 479 22.37 6.50 27.84
C GLU A 479 22.22 7.46 26.65
N LEU A 480 21.02 8.04 26.47
CA LEU A 480 20.70 8.92 25.33
C LEU A 480 20.27 10.30 25.82
N THR A 481 20.64 11.35 25.09
CA THR A 481 20.06 12.68 25.28
C THR A 481 18.60 12.72 24.81
N GLY A 482 17.80 13.68 25.30
CA GLY A 482 16.43 13.86 24.83
C GLY A 482 16.34 14.10 23.31
N ALA A 483 17.31 14.79 22.73
CA ALA A 483 17.42 14.98 21.28
C ALA A 483 17.67 13.67 20.53
N GLU A 484 18.53 12.80 21.07
CA GLU A 484 18.81 11.48 20.49
C GLU A 484 17.63 10.53 20.63
N ILE A 485 16.86 10.62 21.72
CA ILE A 485 15.61 9.86 21.86
C ILE A 485 14.60 10.28 20.80
N LYS A 486 14.45 11.58 20.55
CA LYS A 486 13.63 12.07 19.44
C LYS A 486 14.13 11.49 18.12
N GLN A 487 15.44 11.55 17.87
CA GLN A 487 16.02 11.04 16.63
C GLN A 487 15.82 9.52 16.47
N VAL A 488 15.91 8.73 17.54
CA VAL A 488 15.59 7.29 17.54
C VAL A 488 14.15 7.04 17.05
N LEU A 489 13.18 7.84 17.51
CA LEU A 489 11.79 7.71 17.06
C LEU A 489 11.63 8.12 15.59
N GLU A 490 12.33 9.16 15.13
CA GLU A 490 12.35 9.58 13.73
C GLU A 490 13.00 8.53 12.81
N ASP A 491 14.11 7.94 13.24
CA ASP A 491 14.83 6.87 12.53
C ASP A 491 13.92 5.67 12.28
N ALA A 492 13.18 5.27 13.32
CA ALA A 492 12.21 4.19 13.28
C ALA A 492 11.08 4.43 12.27
N LEU A 493 10.56 5.67 12.18
CA LEU A 493 9.56 6.06 11.18
C LEU A 493 10.16 6.14 9.77
N ALA A 494 11.37 6.66 9.64
CA ALA A 494 12.05 6.80 8.36
C ALA A 494 12.41 5.46 7.72
N ASN A 495 12.60 4.41 8.52
CA ASN A 495 12.90 3.08 8.02
C ASN A 495 11.81 2.58 7.06
N PHE A 496 10.54 2.53 7.48
CA PHE A 496 9.46 2.04 6.61
C PHE A 496 8.95 3.10 5.62
N GLU A 497 8.97 4.38 6.00
CA GLU A 497 8.38 5.43 5.17
C GLU A 497 9.33 5.91 4.05
N ASP A 498 10.62 6.06 4.34
CA ASP A 498 11.58 6.68 3.41
C ASP A 498 12.55 5.67 2.81
N ASN A 499 12.94 4.65 3.58
CA ASN A 499 13.99 3.70 3.17
C ASN A 499 13.41 2.40 2.58
N GLY A 500 12.07 2.26 2.49
CA GLY A 500 11.41 1.04 2.03
C GLY A 500 11.59 -0.16 2.99
N GLY A 501 11.97 0.11 4.24
CA GLY A 501 12.19 -0.88 5.28
C GLY A 501 10.89 -1.44 5.87
N SER A 502 11.04 -2.32 6.85
CA SER A 502 9.91 -3.01 7.49
C SER A 502 9.05 -2.05 8.31
N THR A 503 7.72 -2.10 8.14
CA THR A 503 6.73 -1.46 9.05
C THR A 503 6.85 -1.93 10.50
N GLY A 504 7.55 -3.03 10.73
CA GLY A 504 7.93 -3.50 12.07
C GLY A 504 8.79 -2.52 12.86
N SER A 505 9.46 -1.57 12.19
CA SER A 505 10.26 -0.57 12.89
C SER A 505 9.43 0.43 13.68
N PHE A 506 8.12 0.53 13.47
CA PHE A 506 7.29 1.53 14.16
C PHE A 506 7.49 1.47 15.69
N PRO A 507 7.82 2.59 16.36
CA PRO A 507 8.18 2.56 17.77
C PRO A 507 6.93 2.53 18.66
N TYR A 508 6.85 1.56 19.56
CA TYR A 508 6.02 1.63 20.77
C TYR A 508 6.93 1.83 21.99
N ALA A 509 6.40 2.44 23.04
CA ALA A 509 7.21 2.82 24.20
C ALA A 509 6.40 2.80 25.50
N TYR A 510 7.12 2.92 26.61
CA TYR A 510 6.56 3.16 27.94
C TYR A 510 7.46 4.12 28.73
N GLY A 511 6.86 5.01 29.53
CA GLY A 511 7.58 6.07 30.24
C GLY A 511 7.88 7.32 29.39
N ILE A 512 7.59 7.28 28.09
CA ILE A 512 7.63 8.42 27.17
C ILE A 512 6.36 8.38 26.29
N ARG A 513 5.86 9.55 25.88
CA ARG A 513 4.75 9.69 24.93
C ARG A 513 4.99 10.85 23.97
N TYR A 514 4.38 10.80 22.79
CA TYR A 514 4.64 11.70 21.68
C TYR A 514 3.47 11.72 20.67
N LYS A 515 3.50 12.70 19.77
CA LYS A 515 2.60 12.80 18.62
C LYS A 515 3.40 12.55 17.34
N ILE A 516 2.75 11.94 16.35
CA ILE A 516 3.33 11.63 15.04
C ILE A 516 2.46 12.26 13.95
N ASP A 517 3.11 12.96 13.03
CA ASP A 517 2.53 13.42 11.77
C ASP A 517 3.37 12.93 10.59
N MET A 518 2.89 11.88 9.93
CA MET A 518 3.60 11.25 8.82
C MET A 518 3.56 12.10 7.54
N SER A 519 2.75 13.17 7.49
CA SER A 519 2.78 14.14 6.38
C SER A 519 4.01 15.05 6.41
N GLN A 520 4.70 15.15 7.55
CA GLN A 520 5.89 15.97 7.69
C GLN A 520 7.13 15.33 7.04
N PRO A 521 8.11 16.14 6.59
CA PRO A 521 9.38 15.64 6.09
C PRO A 521 10.09 14.72 7.10
N LYS A 522 10.95 13.84 6.58
CA LYS A 522 11.86 13.01 7.39
C LYS A 522 12.56 13.85 8.46
N ASN A 523 12.63 13.34 9.69
CA ASN A 523 13.16 14.00 10.90
C ASN A 523 12.29 15.12 11.51
N GLN A 524 11.06 15.32 11.03
CA GLN A 524 10.11 16.30 11.56
C GLN A 524 8.74 15.69 11.90
N ARG A 525 8.62 14.36 11.91
CA ARG A 525 7.34 13.66 12.09
C ARG A 525 6.95 13.55 13.55
N VAL A 526 7.91 13.50 14.48
CA VAL A 526 7.69 13.33 15.91
C VAL A 526 7.74 14.69 16.61
N TYR A 527 6.68 15.01 17.37
CA TYR A 527 6.57 16.27 18.13
C TYR A 527 5.87 16.07 19.48
N ASP A 528 5.90 17.09 20.33
CA ASP A 528 5.34 17.10 21.69
C ASP A 528 5.76 15.89 22.54
N LEU A 529 7.07 15.64 22.64
CA LEU A 529 7.61 14.55 23.45
C LEU A 529 7.52 14.90 24.95
N GLU A 530 6.87 14.04 25.70
CA GLU A 530 6.77 14.13 27.16
C GLU A 530 7.33 12.86 27.80
N ILE A 531 8.03 13.04 28.93
CA ILE A 531 8.60 11.96 29.72
C ILE A 531 7.93 11.88 31.09
N MET A 532 7.69 10.66 31.57
CA MET A 532 7.07 10.39 32.86
C MET A 532 8.12 10.34 33.97
N ASN A 533 7.92 11.08 35.04
CA ASN A 533 8.71 10.91 36.25
C ASN A 533 8.37 9.56 36.90
N ARG A 534 9.38 8.70 37.09
CA ARG A 534 9.20 7.34 37.62
C ARG A 534 8.61 7.26 39.03
N GLU A 535 8.87 8.25 39.89
CA GLU A 535 8.40 8.26 41.28
C GLU A 535 7.00 8.88 41.41
N THR A 536 6.76 10.00 40.73
CA THR A 536 5.50 10.76 40.86
C THR A 536 4.46 10.37 39.82
N HIS A 537 4.85 9.71 38.73
CA HIS A 537 4.04 9.46 37.54
C HIS A 537 3.52 10.73 36.85
N GLU A 538 4.14 11.89 37.11
CA GLU A 538 3.82 13.15 36.45
C GLU A 538 4.55 13.26 35.09
N TRP A 539 3.85 13.77 34.07
CA TRP A 539 4.40 13.99 32.73
C TRP A 539 4.96 15.41 32.60
N SER A 540 6.08 15.53 31.88
CA SER A 540 6.69 16.82 31.58
C SER A 540 7.40 16.79 30.22
N PRO A 541 7.56 17.93 29.52
CA PRO A 541 8.30 17.97 28.26
C PRO A 541 9.72 17.43 28.42
N ILE A 542 10.18 16.61 27.46
CA ILE A 542 11.55 16.09 27.49
C ILE A 542 12.56 17.22 27.27
N ASN A 543 13.65 17.23 28.04
CA ASN A 543 14.73 18.18 27.85
C ASN A 543 15.70 17.62 26.79
N PRO A 544 15.93 18.31 25.66
CA PRO A 544 16.75 17.80 24.57
C PRO A 544 18.21 17.54 24.98
N ASP A 545 18.75 18.29 25.94
CA ASP A 545 20.16 18.20 26.37
C ASP A 545 20.37 17.25 27.56
N GLN A 546 19.28 16.84 28.24
CA GLN A 546 19.37 15.94 29.39
C GLN A 546 19.58 14.49 28.90
N THR A 547 20.43 13.75 29.60
CA THR A 547 20.64 12.32 29.38
C THR A 547 19.64 11.49 30.20
N TYR A 548 19.12 10.45 29.56
CA TYR A 548 18.17 9.50 30.11
C TYR A 548 18.65 8.07 29.83
N LYS A 549 18.39 7.17 30.76
CA LYS A 549 18.66 5.75 30.59
C LYS A 549 17.49 5.08 29.89
N VAL A 550 17.73 4.60 28.68
CA VAL A 550 16.73 3.92 27.85
C VAL A 550 16.95 2.41 27.93
N VAL A 551 15.89 1.64 28.22
CA VAL A 551 15.90 0.18 28.03
C VAL A 551 15.19 -0.19 26.73
N THR A 552 15.76 -1.11 25.98
CA THR A 552 15.16 -1.63 24.76
C THR A 552 15.57 -3.10 24.55
N ASN A 553 15.20 -3.70 23.43
CA ASN A 553 15.68 -5.04 23.07
C ASN A 553 17.04 -4.96 22.35
N SER A 554 17.86 -5.99 22.46
CA SER A 554 19.23 -6.03 21.94
C SER A 554 19.32 -5.83 20.42
N TYR A 555 18.28 -6.23 19.69
CA TYR A 555 18.19 -6.05 18.25
C TYR A 555 18.15 -4.56 17.86
N ILE A 556 17.19 -3.77 18.36
CA ILE A 556 17.14 -2.35 18.00
C ILE A 556 18.19 -1.50 18.75
N ALA A 557 18.71 -1.97 19.89
CA ALA A 557 19.88 -1.38 20.54
C ALA A 557 21.13 -1.39 19.64
N ALA A 558 21.30 -2.44 18.82
CA ALA A 558 22.38 -2.55 17.84
C ALA A 558 22.13 -1.73 16.55
N GLY A 559 21.08 -0.92 16.52
CA GLY A 559 20.70 -0.08 15.38
C GLY A 559 19.96 -0.80 14.25
N LYS A 560 19.47 -2.02 14.50
CA LYS A 560 18.70 -2.80 13.53
C LYS A 560 17.27 -2.24 13.38
N ASP A 561 16.53 -2.70 12.37
CA ASP A 561 15.21 -2.17 11.97
C ASP A 561 15.21 -0.64 11.69
N GLY A 562 16.38 -0.12 11.27
CA GLY A 562 16.57 1.29 10.96
C GLY A 562 16.73 2.21 12.18
N TYR A 563 16.93 1.69 13.39
CA TYR A 563 17.18 2.47 14.61
C TYR A 563 18.61 3.05 14.68
N LEU A 564 19.04 3.75 13.62
CA LEU A 564 20.44 4.13 13.38
C LEU A 564 21.08 4.88 14.56
N THR A 565 20.34 5.76 15.23
CA THR A 565 20.83 6.49 16.40
C THR A 565 21.18 5.57 17.56
N PHE A 566 20.42 4.50 17.83
CA PHE A 566 20.80 3.53 18.86
C PHE A 566 22.14 2.87 18.53
N GLY A 567 22.33 2.40 17.30
CA GLY A 567 23.57 1.77 16.86
C GLY A 567 24.77 2.72 16.99
N LYS A 568 24.61 3.98 16.56
CA LYS A 568 25.64 5.01 16.70
C LYS A 568 25.99 5.28 18.18
N VAL A 569 24.99 5.42 19.05
CA VAL A 569 25.22 5.65 20.48
C VAL A 569 25.94 4.46 21.12
N LEU A 570 25.55 3.24 20.74
CA LEU A 570 26.22 2.02 21.20
C LEU A 570 27.70 1.99 20.79
N GLU A 571 28.01 2.31 19.53
CA GLU A 571 29.39 2.35 19.03
C GLU A 571 30.23 3.44 19.74
N GLU A 572 29.69 4.65 19.89
CA GLU A 572 30.44 5.79 20.41
C GLU A 572 30.57 5.82 21.93
N ARG A 573 29.54 5.37 22.67
CA ARG A 573 29.44 5.50 24.13
C ARG A 573 29.27 4.17 24.86
N GLY A 574 29.03 3.08 24.14
CA GLY A 574 28.74 1.77 24.71
C GLY A 574 27.31 1.67 25.26
N GLY A 575 27.02 0.50 25.81
CA GLY A 575 25.79 0.23 26.55
C GLY A 575 25.93 -1.08 27.31
N THR A 576 24.84 -1.61 27.87
CA THR A 576 24.88 -2.81 28.70
C THR A 576 23.78 -3.77 28.32
N ASP A 577 24.18 -4.97 27.86
CA ASP A 577 23.27 -6.11 27.81
C ASP A 577 23.01 -6.60 29.24
N THR A 578 21.74 -6.68 29.61
CA THR A 578 21.30 -7.16 30.92
C THR A 578 21.23 -8.69 30.97
N TYR A 579 21.25 -9.33 29.80
CA TYR A 579 21.02 -10.75 29.57
C TYR A 579 19.63 -11.25 29.98
N PHE A 580 18.70 -10.35 30.30
CA PHE A 580 17.31 -10.71 30.53
C PHE A 580 16.62 -10.93 29.19
N GLY A 581 16.07 -12.12 28.96
CA GLY A 581 15.25 -12.38 27.79
C GLY A 581 13.97 -11.53 27.82
N TYR A 582 13.63 -10.96 26.67
CA TYR A 582 12.50 -10.03 26.56
C TYR A 582 11.12 -10.71 26.73
N ALA A 583 10.99 -11.98 26.34
CA ALA A 583 9.78 -12.78 26.47
C ALA A 583 9.62 -13.27 27.91
N GLU A 584 10.72 -13.73 28.52
CA GLU A 584 10.78 -14.10 29.93
C GLU A 584 10.45 -12.92 30.83
N THR A 585 10.90 -11.72 30.47
CA THR A 585 10.53 -10.49 31.21
C THR A 585 9.03 -10.23 31.17
N PHE A 586 8.38 -10.46 30.03
CA PHE A 586 6.94 -10.33 29.89
C PHE A 586 6.19 -11.43 30.68
N ILE A 587 6.67 -12.68 30.63
CA ILE A 587 6.16 -13.81 31.43
C ILE A 587 6.22 -13.47 32.93
N GLU A 588 7.37 -12.99 33.43
CA GLU A 588 7.55 -12.62 34.83
C GLU A 588 6.58 -11.50 35.26
N MET A 589 6.33 -10.52 34.38
CA MET A 589 5.35 -9.45 34.66
C MET A 589 3.93 -10.04 34.80
N ILE A 590 3.53 -10.94 33.91
CA ILE A 590 2.22 -11.62 33.97
C ILE A 590 2.11 -12.50 35.23
N GLU A 591 3.13 -13.32 35.52
CA GLU A 591 3.16 -14.16 36.73
C GLU A 591 3.09 -13.31 38.01
N LYS A 592 3.77 -12.16 38.03
CA LYS A 592 3.70 -11.20 39.14
C LYS A 592 2.29 -10.62 39.29
N LEU A 593 1.66 -10.15 38.21
CA LEU A 593 0.27 -9.66 38.24
C LEU A 593 -0.69 -10.73 38.78
N SER A 594 -0.55 -11.97 38.29
CA SER A 594 -1.33 -13.12 38.74
C SER A 594 -1.14 -13.39 40.24
N SER A 595 0.11 -13.33 40.73
CA SER A 595 0.42 -13.50 42.17
C SER A 595 -0.19 -12.41 43.06
N GLU A 596 -0.44 -11.22 42.50
CA GLU A 596 -1.11 -10.09 43.15
C GLU A 596 -2.65 -10.12 42.99
N GLY A 597 -3.20 -11.14 42.31
CA GLY A 597 -4.63 -11.26 42.02
C GLY A 597 -5.13 -10.29 40.93
N LYS A 598 -4.23 -9.78 40.09
CA LYS A 598 -4.52 -8.88 38.96
C LYS A 598 -4.43 -9.63 37.63
N LYS A 599 -5.03 -9.04 36.60
CA LYS A 599 -4.97 -9.51 35.22
C LYS A 599 -4.14 -8.55 34.37
N LEU A 600 -3.71 -9.00 33.19
CA LEU A 600 -3.13 -8.12 32.19
C LEU A 600 -4.26 -7.28 31.56
N GLU A 601 -4.13 -5.97 31.62
CA GLU A 601 -5.10 -4.97 31.12
C GLU A 601 -4.37 -4.02 30.18
N LYS A 602 -5.09 -3.41 29.23
CA LYS A 602 -4.49 -2.40 28.34
C LYS A 602 -4.04 -1.18 29.14
N LEU A 603 -3.09 -0.42 28.60
CA LEU A 603 -2.66 0.82 29.23
C LEU A 603 -3.79 1.87 29.21
N PRO A 604 -3.92 2.69 30.27
CA PRO A 604 -4.73 3.91 30.22
C PRO A 604 -4.28 4.83 29.08
N ARG A 605 -5.21 5.62 28.53
CA ARG A 605 -4.96 6.47 27.35
C ARG A 605 -3.81 7.47 27.58
N GLU A 606 -3.70 7.98 28.80
CA GLU A 606 -2.67 8.90 29.24
C GLU A 606 -1.27 8.28 29.33
N GLU A 607 -1.18 6.95 29.43
CA GLU A 607 0.08 6.18 29.44
C GLU A 607 0.44 5.60 28.05
N MET A 608 -0.46 5.66 27.07
CA MET A 608 -0.17 5.22 25.71
C MET A 608 0.94 6.08 25.08
N PRO A 609 1.93 5.50 24.40
CA PRO A 609 3.06 6.26 23.84
C PRO A 609 2.61 7.17 22.69
N VAL A 610 1.71 6.70 21.82
CA VAL A 610 1.19 7.49 20.69
C VAL A 610 -0.03 8.29 21.16
N GLN A 611 0.15 9.60 21.33
CA GLN A 611 -0.92 10.51 21.73
C GLN A 611 -1.74 11.03 20.54
N ARG A 612 -1.16 11.07 19.34
CA ARG A 612 -1.85 11.37 18.09
C ARG A 612 -1.04 10.79 16.93
N PHE A 613 -1.72 10.21 15.94
CA PHE A 613 -1.12 9.75 14.69
C PHE A 613 -1.85 10.35 13.50
N THR A 614 -1.13 11.05 12.62
CA THR A 614 -1.63 11.52 11.33
C THR A 614 -0.95 10.70 10.21
N PRO A 615 -1.69 9.93 9.39
CA PRO A 615 -1.11 9.08 8.35
C PRO A 615 -0.59 9.89 7.13
N ASN A 616 0.39 9.34 6.39
CA ASN A 616 0.93 9.94 5.17
C ASN A 616 0.01 9.65 3.98
N THR A 617 -1.11 10.36 3.93
CA THR A 617 -2.20 10.07 3.00
C THR A 617 -1.96 10.66 1.61
N MET A 618 -1.27 11.80 1.55
CA MET A 618 -0.87 12.47 0.32
C MET A 618 0.50 13.12 0.50
N LYS A 619 1.37 12.94 -0.50
CA LYS A 619 2.73 13.47 -0.51
C LYS A 619 2.90 14.47 -1.66
N LEU A 620 3.32 15.69 -1.35
CA LEU A 620 3.71 16.67 -2.36
C LEU A 620 4.98 16.18 -3.09
N LEU A 621 4.90 15.99 -4.40
CA LEU A 621 6.01 15.53 -5.25
C LEU A 621 6.78 16.68 -5.87
N SER A 622 6.06 17.71 -6.32
CA SER A 622 6.66 18.88 -6.94
C SER A 622 5.73 20.08 -6.86
N LEU A 623 6.35 21.25 -6.95
CA LEU A 623 5.70 22.53 -7.03
C LEU A 623 6.22 23.26 -8.27
N ILE A 624 5.31 23.63 -9.15
CA ILE A 624 5.57 24.52 -10.29
C ILE A 624 5.29 25.94 -9.82
N SER A 625 6.26 26.83 -9.99
CA SER A 625 6.12 28.24 -9.63
C SER A 625 5.63 29.07 -10.81
N GLY A 626 4.72 30.00 -10.56
CA GLY A 626 4.30 31.07 -11.46
C GLY A 626 4.28 32.44 -10.75
N SER A 627 3.64 33.44 -11.37
CA SER A 627 3.36 34.77 -10.79
C SER A 627 1.91 34.87 -10.29
N LYS A 628 1.61 35.87 -9.46
CA LYS A 628 0.29 36.01 -8.80
C LYS A 628 -0.84 36.09 -9.84
N ALA A 629 -1.82 35.16 -9.86
CA ALA A 629 -2.87 35.04 -10.91
C ALA A 629 -2.37 34.48 -12.26
N SER A 630 -1.31 33.65 -12.24
CA SER A 630 -0.91 32.90 -13.44
C SER A 630 -1.64 31.56 -13.54
N SER A 631 -1.50 30.66 -12.57
CA SER A 631 -1.98 29.27 -12.70
C SER A 631 -3.41 29.06 -12.18
N GLU A 632 -4.38 29.01 -13.09
CA GLU A 632 -5.81 28.82 -12.76
C GLU A 632 -6.29 27.38 -13.07
N ILE A 633 -6.26 26.97 -14.34
CA ILE A 633 -6.74 25.67 -14.80
C ILE A 633 -5.58 24.80 -15.32
N ASN A 634 -5.58 23.52 -14.94
CA ASN A 634 -4.61 22.54 -15.43
C ASN A 634 -5.27 21.30 -16.01
N VAL A 635 -4.62 20.69 -17.00
CA VAL A 635 -5.02 19.38 -17.55
C VAL A 635 -3.80 18.55 -17.98
N TYR A 636 -3.84 17.25 -17.76
CA TYR A 636 -2.76 16.33 -18.09
C TYR A 636 -3.13 15.39 -19.26
N ASP A 637 -2.23 15.24 -20.23
CA ASP A 637 -2.34 14.24 -21.30
C ASP A 637 -1.42 13.04 -21.04
N PRO A 638 -1.97 11.84 -20.78
CA PRO A 638 -1.16 10.66 -20.45
C PRO A 638 -0.35 10.10 -21.62
N GLN A 639 -0.75 10.37 -22.86
CA GLN A 639 -0.04 9.86 -24.04
C GLN A 639 1.27 10.60 -24.28
N SER A 640 1.24 11.94 -24.26
CA SER A 640 2.41 12.79 -24.44
C SER A 640 3.16 13.08 -23.14
N LYS A 641 2.57 12.75 -21.99
CA LYS A 641 3.06 13.08 -20.64
C LYS A 641 3.24 14.58 -20.45
N ARG A 642 2.33 15.36 -21.02
CA ARG A 642 2.34 16.83 -20.95
C ARG A 642 1.28 17.32 -19.98
N LEU A 643 1.67 18.26 -19.14
CA LEU A 643 0.77 19.02 -18.29
C LEU A 643 0.60 20.40 -18.93
N PHE A 644 -0.64 20.80 -19.17
CA PHE A 644 -1.02 22.11 -19.69
C PHE A 644 -1.60 22.93 -18.56
N ILE A 645 -1.15 24.17 -18.41
CA ILE A 645 -1.54 25.07 -17.31
C ILE A 645 -1.85 26.42 -17.94
N THR A 646 -3.01 27.00 -17.62
CA THR A 646 -3.33 28.37 -18.03
C THR A 646 -2.44 29.35 -17.28
N ASN A 647 -2.10 30.45 -17.94
CA ASN A 647 -1.32 31.55 -17.39
C ASN A 647 -2.06 32.86 -17.66
N GLY A 648 -3.02 33.22 -16.80
CA GLY A 648 -3.88 34.39 -16.93
C GLY A 648 -3.07 35.69 -17.01
N ASP A 649 -2.16 35.88 -16.05
CA ASP A 649 -1.20 36.98 -15.98
C ASP A 649 -0.47 37.32 -17.31
N GLU A 650 0.01 36.30 -18.02
CA GLU A 650 0.77 36.48 -19.27
C GLU A 650 -0.08 36.23 -20.53
N ASN A 651 -1.38 35.96 -20.37
CA ASN A 651 -2.27 35.42 -21.38
C ASN A 651 -1.60 34.32 -22.24
N SER A 652 -1.22 33.22 -21.59
CA SER A 652 -0.51 32.13 -22.25
C SER A 652 -0.90 30.75 -21.77
N LEU A 653 -0.59 29.73 -22.58
CA LEU A 653 -0.70 28.33 -22.18
C LEU A 653 0.68 27.72 -21.97
N ASP A 654 0.98 27.35 -20.73
CA ASP A 654 2.23 26.70 -20.34
C ASP A 654 2.18 25.19 -20.53
N ILE A 655 3.21 24.62 -21.15
CA ILE A 655 3.36 23.18 -21.41
C ILE A 655 4.54 22.65 -20.62
N TYR A 656 4.29 21.77 -19.67
CA TYR A 656 5.30 21.09 -18.86
C TYR A 656 5.50 19.63 -19.27
N ASP A 657 6.75 19.16 -19.19
CA ASP A 657 7.08 17.73 -19.24
C ASP A 657 6.87 17.12 -17.86
N LEU A 658 5.91 16.20 -17.74
CA LEU A 658 5.62 15.51 -16.49
C LEU A 658 6.21 14.09 -16.45
N SER A 659 7.07 13.70 -17.40
CA SER A 659 7.70 12.37 -17.41
C SER A 659 8.46 12.04 -16.11
N ASN A 660 8.96 13.07 -15.41
CA ASN A 660 9.44 12.98 -14.04
C ASN A 660 8.57 13.87 -13.13
N VAL A 661 7.64 13.26 -12.42
CA VAL A 661 6.65 13.94 -11.56
C VAL A 661 7.26 14.75 -10.41
N THR A 662 8.47 14.43 -9.95
CA THR A 662 9.13 15.20 -8.88
C THR A 662 9.92 16.40 -9.41
N ALA A 663 10.12 16.47 -10.72
CA ALA A 663 10.89 17.52 -11.38
C ALA A 663 10.28 17.84 -12.77
N PRO A 664 9.04 18.37 -12.81
CA PRO A 664 8.42 18.84 -14.04
C PRO A 664 9.24 19.99 -14.63
N ASN A 665 9.30 20.05 -15.96
CA ASN A 665 10.08 21.08 -16.66
C ASN A 665 9.19 21.82 -17.66
N LEU A 666 9.19 23.15 -17.59
CA LEU A 666 8.53 23.98 -18.61
C LEU A 666 9.23 23.75 -19.96
N ILE A 667 8.44 23.38 -20.96
CA ILE A 667 8.90 23.13 -22.34
C ILE A 667 8.69 24.37 -23.18
N LYS A 668 7.49 24.96 -23.07
CA LYS A 668 7.01 26.01 -23.96
C LYS A 668 5.83 26.72 -23.33
N SER A 669 5.80 28.04 -23.47
CA SER A 669 4.64 28.90 -23.21
C SER A 669 4.09 29.36 -24.56
N ILE A 670 2.79 29.17 -24.80
CA ILE A 670 2.11 29.64 -26.00
C ILE A 670 1.49 31.00 -25.71
N ASP A 671 2.05 32.06 -26.29
CA ASP A 671 1.45 33.41 -26.28
C ASP A 671 0.11 33.43 -27.04
N LEU A 672 -0.95 33.85 -26.34
CA LEU A 672 -2.32 33.88 -26.86
C LEU A 672 -2.81 35.28 -27.26
N ALA A 673 -2.00 36.33 -27.15
CA ALA A 673 -2.40 37.72 -27.42
C ALA A 673 -2.89 37.98 -28.86
N ASN A 674 -2.67 37.05 -29.81
CA ASN A 674 -3.24 37.15 -31.17
C ASN A 674 -4.63 36.53 -31.31
N TYR A 675 -5.09 35.78 -30.30
CA TYR A 675 -6.37 35.10 -30.28
C TYR A 675 -7.38 35.82 -29.39
N GLY A 676 -6.94 36.35 -28.26
CA GLY A 676 -7.74 37.11 -27.30
C GLY A 676 -6.86 37.81 -26.26
N ASP A 677 -7.40 38.07 -25.07
CA ASP A 677 -6.70 38.79 -23.99
C ASP A 677 -6.90 38.18 -22.59
N GLY A 678 -7.51 36.99 -22.50
CA GLY A 678 -7.76 36.30 -21.24
C GLY A 678 -8.04 34.82 -21.50
N ILE A 679 -7.19 33.97 -20.95
CA ILE A 679 -7.29 32.52 -21.05
C ILE A 679 -8.03 32.00 -19.82
N ASN A 680 -9.22 31.43 -20.01
CA ASN A 680 -10.04 31.00 -18.87
C ASN A 680 -9.92 29.50 -18.61
N SER A 681 -9.78 28.68 -19.66
CA SER A 681 -9.80 27.22 -19.48
C SER A 681 -9.05 26.45 -20.56
N VAL A 682 -8.61 25.24 -20.20
CA VAL A 682 -7.90 24.30 -21.09
C VAL A 682 -8.42 22.88 -20.90
N ALA A 683 -8.57 22.16 -22.01
CA ALA A 683 -8.91 20.73 -22.01
C ALA A 683 -8.06 19.96 -23.03
N VAL A 684 -7.83 18.67 -22.79
CA VAL A 684 -7.08 17.81 -23.72
C VAL A 684 -7.74 16.45 -23.90
N LYS A 685 -7.82 15.98 -25.14
CA LYS A 685 -8.26 14.62 -25.48
C LYS A 685 -7.65 14.16 -26.80
N ASN A 686 -7.18 12.92 -26.86
CA ASN A 686 -6.66 12.29 -28.08
C ASN A 686 -5.59 13.13 -28.81
N GLY A 687 -4.69 13.78 -28.05
CA GLY A 687 -3.60 14.61 -28.60
C GLY A 687 -4.04 15.98 -29.15
N LEU A 688 -5.29 16.38 -28.93
CA LEU A 688 -5.82 17.70 -29.26
C LEU A 688 -6.07 18.50 -27.98
N VAL A 689 -5.48 19.69 -27.90
CA VAL A 689 -5.65 20.64 -26.80
C VAL A 689 -6.62 21.71 -27.25
N ALA A 690 -7.66 21.98 -26.47
CA ALA A 690 -8.58 23.09 -26.68
C ALA A 690 -8.35 24.12 -25.56
N VAL A 691 -8.41 25.41 -25.90
CA VAL A 691 -8.23 26.54 -24.99
C VAL A 691 -9.39 27.50 -25.18
N ALA A 692 -10.06 27.90 -24.11
CA ALA A 692 -11.07 28.94 -24.11
C ALA A 692 -10.42 30.30 -23.84
N GLU A 693 -10.84 31.30 -24.62
CA GLU A 693 -10.22 32.60 -24.66
C GLU A 693 -11.29 33.70 -24.82
N GLU A 694 -11.27 34.69 -23.93
CA GLU A 694 -12.04 35.91 -24.06
C GLU A 694 -11.43 36.89 -25.07
N VAL A 695 -12.26 37.77 -25.63
CA VAL A 695 -11.82 38.73 -26.66
C VAL A 695 -12.10 40.15 -26.17
N VAL A 696 -11.06 40.98 -26.09
CA VAL A 696 -11.19 42.42 -25.84
C VAL A 696 -11.23 43.23 -27.14
N ASP A 697 -11.84 44.42 -27.09
CA ASP A 697 -11.64 45.45 -28.11
C ASP A 697 -11.24 46.81 -27.48
N SER A 698 -11.08 47.82 -28.33
CA SER A 698 -10.66 49.18 -27.92
C SER A 698 -11.59 49.91 -26.93
N THR A 699 -12.73 49.32 -26.56
CA THR A 699 -13.67 49.83 -25.55
C THR A 699 -13.54 49.20 -24.17
N ASP A 700 -12.60 48.26 -23.99
CA ASP A 700 -12.11 47.74 -22.70
C ASP A 700 -13.18 46.97 -21.88
N ASP A 701 -13.98 46.13 -22.54
CA ASP A 701 -14.99 45.29 -21.88
C ASP A 701 -15.02 43.88 -22.52
N SER A 702 -14.15 42.98 -22.04
CA SER A 702 -13.95 41.61 -22.56
C SER A 702 -15.24 40.78 -22.53
N LYS A 703 -16.02 40.95 -21.46
CA LYS A 703 -17.26 40.23 -21.15
C LYS A 703 -18.35 40.40 -22.22
N GLN A 704 -18.24 41.44 -23.05
CA GLN A 704 -19.30 41.86 -23.99
C GLN A 704 -19.08 41.42 -25.44
N LEU A 705 -18.01 40.66 -25.70
CA LEU A 705 -17.68 40.15 -27.02
C LEU A 705 -17.72 38.63 -27.05
N LYS A 706 -18.03 38.07 -28.23
CA LYS A 706 -17.96 36.63 -28.45
C LYS A 706 -16.50 36.17 -28.41
N GLY A 707 -16.21 35.21 -27.53
CA GLY A 707 -14.90 34.63 -27.33
C GLY A 707 -14.53 33.58 -28.38
N LYS A 708 -13.48 32.82 -28.10
CA LYS A 708 -12.95 31.79 -29.00
C LYS A 708 -12.57 30.52 -28.25
N VAL A 709 -12.62 29.41 -29.00
CA VAL A 709 -11.88 28.19 -28.65
C VAL A 709 -10.76 27.99 -29.66
N ILE A 710 -9.52 27.92 -29.16
CA ILE A 710 -8.32 27.68 -29.96
C ILE A 710 -7.85 26.25 -29.76
N PHE A 711 -7.55 25.57 -30.86
CA PHE A 711 -7.09 24.19 -30.88
C PHE A 711 -5.61 24.12 -31.21
N PHE A 712 -4.85 23.38 -30.39
CA PHE A 712 -3.44 23.06 -30.57
C PHE A 712 -3.22 21.53 -30.59
N ASP A 713 -2.07 21.06 -31.09
CA ASP A 713 -1.55 19.74 -30.69
C ASP A 713 -0.79 19.81 -29.36
N THR A 714 -0.37 18.65 -28.85
CA THR A 714 0.38 18.50 -27.60
C THR A 714 1.75 19.18 -27.60
N GLU A 715 2.26 19.60 -28.76
CA GLU A 715 3.49 20.38 -28.90
C GLU A 715 3.22 21.90 -28.98
N GLY A 716 1.95 22.31 -28.87
CA GLY A 716 1.52 23.69 -28.91
C GLY A 716 1.54 24.29 -30.31
N ASN A 717 1.30 23.49 -31.36
CA ASN A 717 1.13 24.00 -32.72
C ASN A 717 -0.35 24.22 -33.02
N PHE A 718 -0.68 25.43 -33.49
CA PHE A 718 -2.04 25.82 -33.85
C PHE A 718 -2.66 24.88 -34.90
N LYS A 719 -3.94 24.55 -34.71
CA LYS A 719 -4.75 23.72 -35.62
C LYS A 719 -5.95 24.49 -36.17
N ARG A 720 -6.75 25.09 -35.30
CA ARG A 720 -8.03 25.72 -35.65
C ARG A 720 -8.44 26.71 -34.56
N GLU A 721 -9.25 27.70 -34.94
CA GLU A 721 -9.99 28.53 -34.00
C GLU A 721 -11.49 28.49 -34.37
N VAL A 722 -12.35 28.64 -33.37
CA VAL A 722 -13.81 28.71 -33.50
C VAL A 722 -14.31 29.86 -32.64
N THR A 723 -15.08 30.78 -33.21
CA THR A 723 -15.79 31.80 -32.41
C THR A 723 -16.97 31.16 -31.70
N VAL A 724 -17.09 31.40 -30.40
CA VAL A 724 -18.09 30.81 -29.51
C VAL A 724 -18.96 31.89 -28.85
N GLY A 725 -19.62 31.61 -27.73
CA GLY A 725 -20.47 32.55 -27.02
C GLY A 725 -19.68 33.66 -26.30
N TYR A 726 -20.36 34.41 -25.44
CA TYR A 726 -19.77 35.49 -24.64
C TYR A 726 -19.08 34.90 -23.41
N LEU A 727 -17.86 35.36 -23.11
CA LEU A 727 -17.05 34.91 -21.98
C LEU A 727 -16.99 33.37 -21.86
N PRO A 728 -16.27 32.68 -22.77
CA PRO A 728 -16.12 31.23 -22.70
C PRO A 728 -15.27 30.87 -21.48
N ASP A 729 -15.94 30.45 -20.42
CA ASP A 729 -15.32 30.26 -19.13
C ASP A 729 -14.71 28.86 -19.02
N MET A 730 -15.55 27.82 -19.08
CA MET A 730 -15.10 26.43 -18.97
C MET A 730 -15.21 25.64 -20.29
N ILE A 731 -14.23 24.77 -20.55
CA ILE A 731 -14.28 23.81 -21.67
C ILE A 731 -13.99 22.38 -21.28
N THR A 732 -14.63 21.43 -21.97
CA THR A 732 -14.37 20.00 -21.80
C THR A 732 -14.66 19.18 -23.05
N PHE A 733 -14.01 18.02 -23.17
CA PHE A 733 -14.26 17.07 -24.26
C PHE A 733 -15.29 16.03 -23.86
N THR A 734 -16.07 15.55 -24.84
CA THR A 734 -16.83 14.30 -24.64
C THR A 734 -15.87 13.12 -24.47
N PRO A 735 -16.23 12.06 -23.71
CA PRO A 735 -15.35 10.92 -23.45
C PRO A 735 -14.81 10.24 -24.70
N ASP A 736 -15.57 10.23 -25.80
CA ASP A 736 -15.19 9.69 -27.10
C ASP A 736 -14.31 10.64 -27.94
N GLY A 737 -14.10 11.88 -27.48
CA GLY A 737 -13.32 12.91 -28.16
C GLY A 737 -13.93 13.43 -29.46
N THR A 738 -15.25 13.30 -29.66
CA THR A 738 -15.91 13.75 -30.90
C THR A 738 -16.47 15.18 -30.83
N LYS A 739 -16.66 15.72 -29.62
CA LYS A 739 -17.17 17.07 -29.38
C LYS A 739 -16.38 17.78 -28.28
N VAL A 740 -16.36 19.10 -28.35
CA VAL A 740 -15.98 19.99 -27.25
C VAL A 740 -17.22 20.77 -26.80
N LEU A 741 -17.41 20.84 -25.50
CA LEU A 741 -18.45 21.63 -24.84
C LEU A 741 -17.80 22.87 -24.24
N VAL A 742 -18.53 23.99 -24.28
CA VAL A 742 -18.06 25.30 -23.82
C VAL A 742 -19.18 25.92 -23.00
N ALA A 743 -18.93 26.26 -21.74
CA ALA A 743 -19.79 27.14 -20.99
C ALA A 743 -19.44 28.58 -21.36
N ASN A 744 -20.41 29.33 -21.85
CA ASN A 744 -20.23 30.74 -22.17
C ASN A 744 -21.11 31.51 -21.21
N GLU A 745 -20.49 32.08 -20.19
CA GLU A 745 -21.15 32.62 -18.99
C GLU A 745 -22.11 33.74 -19.37
N GLY A 746 -21.64 34.68 -20.18
CA GLY A 746 -22.46 35.78 -20.68
C GLY A 746 -22.74 36.85 -19.64
N GLU A 747 -21.74 37.24 -18.85
CA GLU A 747 -21.88 38.24 -17.79
C GLU A 747 -22.20 39.67 -18.27
N PRO A 748 -22.94 40.45 -17.47
CA PRO A 748 -23.19 41.86 -17.71
C PRO A 748 -21.93 42.72 -17.52
N ASN A 749 -21.98 43.94 -18.07
CA ASN A 749 -20.94 44.92 -17.78
C ASN A 749 -21.14 45.55 -16.39
N ASP A 750 -20.10 46.17 -15.82
CA ASP A 750 -20.13 46.81 -14.49
C ASP A 750 -21.32 47.77 -14.31
N ALA A 751 -21.67 48.52 -15.36
CA ALA A 751 -22.79 49.47 -15.32
C ALA A 751 -24.18 48.81 -15.41
N TYR A 752 -24.24 47.50 -15.60
CA TYR A 752 -25.43 46.67 -15.79
C TYR A 752 -26.40 47.19 -16.88
N ASN A 753 -25.87 47.89 -17.88
CA ASN A 753 -26.67 48.47 -18.97
C ASN A 753 -26.57 47.69 -20.28
N TYR A 754 -25.69 46.68 -20.31
CA TYR A 754 -25.57 45.69 -21.35
C TYR A 754 -25.24 44.35 -20.68
N ASP A 755 -25.99 43.33 -21.09
CA ASP A 755 -26.10 42.03 -20.45
C ASP A 755 -26.32 41.01 -21.59
N PRO A 756 -25.29 40.24 -21.96
CA PRO A 756 -25.37 39.23 -23.02
C PRO A 756 -26.20 38.02 -22.60
N GLU A 757 -26.36 37.05 -23.50
CA GLU A 757 -27.04 35.79 -23.16
C GLU A 757 -26.00 34.73 -22.82
N GLY A 758 -26.16 34.09 -21.66
CA GLY A 758 -25.41 32.89 -21.30
C GLY A 758 -25.83 31.70 -22.16
N THR A 759 -24.86 30.90 -22.61
CA THR A 759 -25.11 29.80 -23.56
C THR A 759 -24.17 28.61 -23.37
N VAL A 760 -24.61 27.42 -23.78
CA VAL A 760 -23.73 26.25 -23.87
C VAL A 760 -23.38 25.95 -25.32
N GLY A 761 -22.09 26.04 -25.63
CA GLY A 761 -21.52 25.79 -26.95
C GLY A 761 -21.17 24.32 -27.16
N ILE A 762 -21.40 23.81 -28.37
CA ILE A 762 -21.03 22.45 -28.80
C ILE A 762 -20.26 22.54 -30.12
N ILE A 763 -18.98 22.23 -30.10
CA ILE A 763 -18.11 22.15 -31.27
C ILE A 763 -18.00 20.68 -31.70
N ASN A 764 -18.49 20.36 -32.90
CA ASN A 764 -18.41 19.00 -33.45
C ASN A 764 -17.12 18.80 -34.25
N LEU A 765 -16.17 18.04 -33.70
CA LEU A 765 -14.86 17.82 -34.29
C LEU A 765 -14.91 16.93 -35.55
N THR A 766 -15.93 16.09 -35.67
CA THR A 766 -16.13 15.21 -36.84
C THR A 766 -16.76 15.92 -38.03
N ASN A 767 -17.29 17.13 -37.83
CA ASN A 767 -17.97 17.93 -38.84
C ASN A 767 -17.29 19.30 -39.04
N ASP A 768 -15.98 19.29 -39.31
CA ASP A 768 -15.14 20.49 -39.54
C ASP A 768 -15.34 21.59 -38.47
N TYR A 769 -15.38 21.18 -37.20
CA TYR A 769 -15.55 22.08 -36.05
C TYR A 769 -16.86 22.88 -36.10
N ALA A 770 -17.94 22.30 -36.63
CA ALA A 770 -19.24 22.96 -36.66
C ALA A 770 -19.71 23.30 -35.24
N TYR A 771 -20.05 24.57 -35.02
CA TYR A 771 -20.48 25.11 -33.75
C TYR A 771 -22.01 25.18 -33.65
N THR A 772 -22.56 24.73 -32.53
CA THR A 772 -23.96 24.85 -32.14
C THR A 772 -24.01 25.57 -30.79
N GLU A 773 -24.86 26.59 -30.68
CA GLU A 773 -25.04 27.37 -29.46
C GLU A 773 -26.43 27.05 -28.89
N LEU A 774 -26.50 26.71 -27.59
CA LEU A 774 -27.73 26.40 -26.87
C LEU A 774 -28.04 27.54 -25.89
N ASP A 775 -29.13 28.26 -26.14
CA ASP A 775 -29.64 29.29 -25.24
C ASP A 775 -30.64 28.73 -24.21
N PHE A 776 -30.82 29.45 -23.10
CA PHE A 776 -31.78 29.09 -22.05
C PHE A 776 -33.17 29.71 -22.27
N GLY A 777 -33.39 30.37 -23.40
CA GLY A 777 -34.62 31.06 -23.75
C GLY A 777 -35.82 30.10 -23.84
N GLY A 778 -36.87 30.36 -23.06
CA GLY A 778 -38.11 29.59 -23.12
C GLY A 778 -38.01 28.16 -22.55
N ILE A 779 -36.90 27.81 -21.90
CA ILE A 779 -36.76 26.56 -21.15
C ILE A 779 -37.62 26.62 -19.87
N THR A 780 -38.25 25.50 -19.51
CA THR A 780 -39.03 25.42 -18.27
C THR A 780 -38.10 25.22 -17.08
N LEU A 781 -38.12 26.17 -16.14
CA LEU A 781 -37.38 26.10 -14.88
C LEU A 781 -38.12 25.21 -13.88
N THR A 782 -37.45 24.17 -13.40
CA THR A 782 -38.03 23.20 -12.47
C THR A 782 -37.60 23.51 -11.04
N PRO A 783 -38.53 23.74 -10.09
CA PRO A 783 -38.17 23.91 -8.68
C PRO A 783 -37.56 22.65 -8.08
N ALA A 784 -36.81 22.84 -7.00
CA ALA A 784 -36.32 21.75 -6.16
C ALA A 784 -37.48 21.06 -5.41
N LYS A 785 -37.20 19.89 -4.81
CA LYS A 785 -38.21 19.11 -4.06
C LYS A 785 -38.78 19.83 -2.84
N ASP A 786 -37.99 20.71 -2.24
CA ASP A 786 -38.40 21.57 -1.12
C ASP A 786 -39.25 22.78 -1.56
N GLY A 787 -39.42 22.97 -2.88
CA GLY A 787 -40.17 24.07 -3.47
C GLY A 787 -39.34 25.29 -3.86
N THR A 788 -38.04 25.31 -3.55
CA THR A 788 -37.14 26.40 -3.91
C THR A 788 -37.09 26.58 -5.44
N PRO A 789 -37.35 27.79 -5.97
CA PRO A 789 -37.28 28.05 -7.41
C PRO A 789 -35.83 28.11 -7.91
N VAL A 790 -35.66 28.05 -9.23
CA VAL A 790 -34.43 28.51 -9.88
C VAL A 790 -34.38 30.03 -9.72
N ARG A 791 -33.30 30.55 -9.15
CA ARG A 791 -33.10 31.97 -8.92
C ARG A 791 -32.76 32.69 -10.22
N LEU A 792 -33.30 33.89 -10.41
CA LEU A 792 -32.99 34.78 -11.54
C LEU A 792 -32.39 36.13 -11.07
N GLY A 793 -32.05 36.25 -9.79
CA GLY A 793 -31.41 37.43 -9.19
C GLY A 793 -32.29 38.66 -9.02
N GLY A 794 -33.39 38.82 -9.77
CA GLY A 794 -34.13 40.09 -9.73
C GLY A 794 -33.35 41.24 -10.38
N THR A 795 -32.60 40.90 -11.43
CA THR A 795 -31.72 41.80 -12.19
C THR A 795 -32.49 42.93 -12.89
N PRO A 796 -31.80 44.01 -13.29
CA PRO A 796 -32.36 45.06 -14.13
C PRO A 796 -32.92 44.59 -15.48
N THR A 797 -32.37 43.51 -16.05
CA THR A 797 -32.81 42.95 -17.33
C THR A 797 -34.06 42.12 -17.20
N ASN A 798 -34.16 41.31 -16.13
CA ASN A 798 -35.31 40.45 -15.84
C ASN A 798 -35.67 39.61 -17.09
N ASP A 799 -34.67 38.94 -17.64
CA ASP A 799 -34.74 38.11 -18.84
C ASP A 799 -34.02 36.78 -18.58
N GLN A 800 -34.78 35.68 -18.56
CA GLN A 800 -34.25 34.34 -18.28
C GLN A 800 -33.05 33.95 -19.17
N ALA A 801 -33.01 34.38 -20.43
CA ALA A 801 -31.90 33.99 -21.33
C ALA A 801 -30.58 34.70 -20.98
N LYS A 802 -30.67 35.82 -20.27
CA LYS A 802 -29.53 36.63 -19.82
C LYS A 802 -29.18 36.31 -18.37
N ASP A 803 -30.21 36.17 -17.55
CA ASP A 803 -30.08 35.88 -16.13
C ASP A 803 -29.60 34.46 -15.84
N LEU A 804 -29.48 33.55 -16.81
CA LEU A 804 -28.95 32.21 -16.61
C LEU A 804 -27.53 32.10 -17.17
N GLU A 805 -26.56 31.99 -16.28
CA GLU A 805 -25.12 32.06 -16.57
C GLU A 805 -24.49 30.67 -16.35
N PRO A 806 -24.05 29.96 -17.41
CA PRO A 806 -23.39 28.66 -17.28
C PRO A 806 -21.90 28.79 -16.98
N GLU A 807 -21.42 27.93 -16.08
CA GLU A 807 -20.06 28.05 -15.52
C GLU A 807 -19.25 26.76 -15.76
N TYR A 808 -19.45 25.68 -15.00
CA TYR A 808 -18.72 24.41 -15.19
C TYR A 808 -19.55 23.31 -15.85
N ILE A 809 -18.87 22.44 -16.62
CA ILE A 809 -19.46 21.31 -17.33
C ILE A 809 -18.85 19.97 -16.91
N ALA A 810 -19.69 19.03 -16.46
CA ALA A 810 -19.31 17.63 -16.29
C ALA A 810 -20.03 16.70 -17.28
N VAL A 811 -19.27 15.85 -17.97
CA VAL A 811 -19.81 14.93 -19.00
C VAL A 811 -19.92 13.50 -18.47
N ALA A 812 -21.10 12.90 -18.68
CA ALA A 812 -21.38 11.51 -18.31
C ALA A 812 -22.15 10.78 -19.41
N GLY A 813 -21.42 9.97 -20.18
CA GLY A 813 -21.99 9.21 -21.30
C GLY A 813 -22.60 10.14 -22.36
N ASP A 814 -23.90 10.01 -22.58
CA ASP A 814 -24.66 10.78 -23.57
C ASP A 814 -25.19 12.13 -23.04
N TYR A 815 -24.87 12.49 -21.80
CA TYR A 815 -25.34 13.71 -21.16
C TYR A 815 -24.18 14.58 -20.68
N ALA A 816 -24.43 15.88 -20.59
CA ALA A 816 -23.61 16.82 -19.85
C ALA A 816 -24.46 17.54 -18.80
N PHE A 817 -23.85 17.84 -17.66
CA PHE A 817 -24.44 18.63 -16.58
C PHE A 817 -23.67 19.93 -16.49
N VAL A 818 -24.38 21.04 -16.41
CA VAL A 818 -23.82 22.39 -16.43
C VAL A 818 -24.30 23.14 -15.20
N THR A 819 -23.37 23.67 -14.40
CA THR A 819 -23.71 24.51 -13.25
C THR A 819 -24.22 25.88 -13.69
N LEU A 820 -25.11 26.44 -12.88
CA LEU A 820 -25.65 27.79 -13.00
C LEU A 820 -25.60 28.39 -11.58
N GLN A 821 -24.40 28.80 -11.13
CA GLN A 821 -24.08 29.06 -9.72
C GLN A 821 -24.98 30.13 -9.10
N GLU A 822 -25.06 31.32 -9.70
CA GLU A 822 -25.88 32.46 -9.28
C GLU A 822 -27.37 32.10 -9.26
N ASN A 823 -27.75 31.08 -10.03
CA ASN A 823 -29.12 30.62 -10.22
C ASN A 823 -29.50 29.41 -9.38
N ASN A 824 -28.62 28.97 -8.47
CA ASN A 824 -28.81 27.80 -7.61
C ASN A 824 -29.30 26.56 -8.36
N ALA A 825 -28.78 26.33 -9.58
CA ALA A 825 -29.36 25.38 -10.51
C ALA A 825 -28.33 24.56 -11.29
N VAL A 826 -28.83 23.49 -11.91
CA VAL A 826 -28.10 22.68 -12.88
C VAL A 826 -28.92 22.52 -14.16
N ALA A 827 -28.25 22.62 -15.30
CA ALA A 827 -28.80 22.27 -16.60
C ALA A 827 -28.31 20.89 -17.04
N LYS A 828 -29.19 20.11 -17.68
CA LYS A 828 -28.85 18.80 -18.26
C LYS A 828 -29.00 18.84 -19.78
N ILE A 829 -27.91 18.59 -20.48
CA ILE A 829 -27.85 18.58 -21.94
C ILE A 829 -27.83 17.14 -22.45
N ASP A 830 -28.68 16.85 -23.42
CA ASP A 830 -28.65 15.60 -24.19
C ASP A 830 -27.72 15.80 -25.40
N LEU A 831 -26.58 15.10 -25.40
CA LEU A 831 -25.53 15.24 -26.41
C LEU A 831 -25.84 14.52 -27.73
N ASN A 832 -26.88 13.68 -27.76
CA ASN A 832 -27.33 13.03 -29.00
C ASN A 832 -28.20 13.97 -29.83
N SER A 833 -29.08 14.71 -29.15
CA SER A 833 -29.97 15.71 -29.76
C SER A 833 -29.39 17.12 -29.79
N ASN A 834 -28.31 17.38 -29.05
CA ASN A 834 -27.76 18.70 -28.79
C ASN A 834 -28.86 19.65 -28.27
N SER A 835 -29.51 19.29 -27.16
CA SER A 835 -30.58 20.10 -26.58
C SER A 835 -30.58 20.09 -25.05
N ILE A 836 -31.06 21.18 -24.45
CA ILE A 836 -31.27 21.30 -23.01
C ILE A 836 -32.53 20.52 -22.64
N SER A 837 -32.36 19.49 -21.82
CA SER A 837 -33.44 18.56 -21.43
C SER A 837 -34.07 18.92 -20.07
N LEU A 838 -33.35 19.64 -19.22
CA LEU A 838 -33.78 20.04 -17.88
C LEU A 838 -32.98 21.26 -17.42
N VAL A 839 -33.64 22.22 -16.77
CA VAL A 839 -33.00 23.22 -15.89
C VAL A 839 -33.73 23.14 -14.56
N LYS A 840 -32.99 22.86 -13.49
CA LYS A 840 -33.59 22.54 -12.20
C LYS A 840 -32.82 23.17 -11.05
N SER A 841 -33.55 23.73 -10.09
CA SER A 841 -33.00 24.22 -8.83
C SER A 841 -32.47 23.07 -7.98
N LEU A 842 -31.33 23.31 -7.34
CA LEU A 842 -30.68 22.41 -6.39
C LEU A 842 -31.23 22.57 -4.96
N GLY A 843 -32.07 23.58 -4.72
CA GLY A 843 -32.75 23.78 -3.44
C GLY A 843 -31.98 24.67 -2.47
N ARG A 844 -32.34 24.54 -1.20
CA ARG A 844 -31.70 25.27 -0.10
C ARG A 844 -31.29 24.35 1.04
N LYS A 845 -30.25 24.74 1.76
CA LYS A 845 -29.82 24.16 3.04
C LYS A 845 -30.47 24.90 4.20
N ASP A 846 -30.86 24.16 5.22
CA ASP A 846 -31.54 24.67 6.43
C ASP A 846 -30.54 24.90 7.57
N TYR A 847 -30.40 26.15 8.01
CA TYR A 847 -29.57 26.57 9.15
C TYR A 847 -30.41 27.03 10.35
N THR A 848 -31.69 26.64 10.40
CA THR A 848 -32.59 26.97 11.51
C THR A 848 -32.40 26.02 12.72
N PRO A 849 -32.87 26.40 13.92
CA PRO A 849 -32.67 25.59 15.12
C PRO A 849 -33.15 24.14 14.98
N GLY A 850 -32.24 23.19 15.17
CA GLY A 850 -32.48 21.74 15.00
C GLY A 850 -31.91 21.15 13.71
N HIS A 851 -31.32 21.98 12.84
CA HIS A 851 -30.66 21.60 11.59
C HIS A 851 -29.15 21.87 11.66
N TYR A 852 -28.49 22.11 10.51
CA TYR A 852 -27.05 22.36 10.44
C TYR A 852 -26.66 23.68 11.10
N THR A 853 -25.39 23.81 11.47
CA THR A 853 -24.83 25.08 11.94
C THR A 853 -24.09 25.80 10.81
N ILE A 854 -23.94 27.10 10.95
CA ILE A 854 -23.11 27.94 10.07
C ILE A 854 -22.15 28.75 10.95
N ASP A 855 -20.94 28.94 10.45
CA ASP A 855 -19.97 29.87 11.00
C ASP A 855 -20.35 31.31 10.65
N ILE A 856 -20.25 32.21 11.64
CA ILE A 856 -20.50 33.64 11.47
C ILE A 856 -19.34 34.44 12.05
N GLU A 857 -19.06 35.58 11.44
CA GLU A 857 -17.98 36.50 11.83
C GLU A 857 -18.18 36.98 13.28
N GLU A 858 -17.25 36.68 14.18
CA GLU A 858 -17.31 37.06 15.60
C GLU A 858 -15.96 37.54 16.15
N ASN A 859 -15.29 38.42 15.42
CA ASN A 859 -14.07 39.11 15.85
C ASN A 859 -12.96 38.13 16.32
N GLY A 860 -12.68 37.09 15.53
CA GLY A 860 -11.59 36.15 15.80
C GLY A 860 -11.96 35.00 16.73
N LYS A 861 -13.22 34.59 16.73
CA LYS A 861 -13.69 33.38 17.42
C LYS A 861 -14.31 32.41 16.43
N ILE A 862 -14.20 31.12 16.72
CA ILE A 862 -14.91 30.08 15.99
C ILE A 862 -16.24 29.82 16.68
N GLU A 863 -17.32 30.39 16.15
CA GLU A 863 -18.68 30.16 16.66
C GLU A 863 -19.55 29.54 15.56
N MET A 864 -20.07 28.34 15.82
CA MET A 864 -20.99 27.61 14.93
C MET A 864 -22.39 27.64 15.53
N LYS A 865 -23.35 28.29 14.85
CA LYS A 865 -24.70 28.52 15.37
C LYS A 865 -25.78 28.22 14.33
N ASN A 866 -27.02 28.19 14.79
CA ASN A 866 -28.22 28.16 13.96
C ASN A 866 -29.04 29.43 14.23
N PHE A 867 -29.77 29.88 13.23
CA PHE A 867 -30.46 31.17 13.24
C PHE A 867 -31.89 31.02 12.72
N ALA A 868 -32.86 31.69 13.36
CA ALA A 868 -34.25 31.63 12.92
C ALA A 868 -34.38 32.23 11.51
N GLY A 869 -34.99 31.47 10.59
CA GLY A 869 -35.20 31.92 9.21
C GLY A 869 -33.96 31.95 8.32
N LEU A 870 -32.83 31.33 8.71
CA LEU A 870 -31.64 31.26 7.86
C LEU A 870 -31.60 30.01 6.99
N TYR A 871 -31.33 30.23 5.71
CA TYR A 871 -31.07 29.21 4.71
C TYR A 871 -29.81 29.56 3.91
N GLY A 872 -29.20 28.59 3.24
CA GLY A 872 -28.18 28.82 2.21
C GLY A 872 -28.61 28.19 0.90
N LEU A 873 -28.32 28.81 -0.25
CA LEU A 873 -28.63 28.19 -1.54
C LEU A 873 -27.52 27.24 -1.97
N TYR A 874 -27.90 26.09 -2.55
CA TYR A 874 -26.92 25.26 -3.24
C TYR A 874 -26.54 25.92 -4.57
N GLN A 875 -25.44 26.67 -4.53
CA GLN A 875 -24.87 27.41 -5.66
C GLN A 875 -23.55 26.75 -6.04
N PRO A 876 -23.57 25.86 -7.04
CA PRO A 876 -22.41 25.06 -7.39
C PRO A 876 -21.50 25.80 -8.36
N ASP A 877 -20.24 26.00 -7.98
CA ASP A 877 -19.21 26.43 -8.90
C ASP A 877 -18.66 25.18 -9.63
N GLY A 878 -17.85 24.37 -8.95
CA GLY A 878 -17.32 23.13 -9.50
C GLY A 878 -18.33 21.98 -9.59
N ILE A 879 -18.19 21.16 -10.65
CA ILE A 879 -18.97 19.92 -10.83
C ILE A 879 -18.13 18.74 -11.35
N ALA A 880 -18.40 17.54 -10.81
CA ALA A 880 -17.84 16.28 -11.29
C ALA A 880 -18.92 15.19 -11.42
N THR A 881 -18.72 14.21 -12.30
CA THR A 881 -19.63 13.06 -12.44
C THR A 881 -18.93 11.75 -12.13
N TYR A 882 -19.67 10.77 -11.63
CA TYR A 882 -19.17 9.42 -11.40
C TYR A 882 -20.28 8.39 -11.39
N GLU A 883 -19.93 7.12 -11.62
CA GLU A 883 -20.89 6.03 -11.70
C GLU A 883 -20.56 4.95 -10.66
N VAL A 884 -21.54 4.60 -9.85
CA VAL A 884 -21.45 3.50 -8.87
C VAL A 884 -22.50 2.46 -9.20
N ASN A 885 -22.06 1.22 -9.47
CA ASN A 885 -22.94 0.09 -9.77
C ASN A 885 -23.98 0.37 -10.88
N GLY A 886 -23.58 1.06 -11.96
CA GLY A 886 -24.51 1.39 -13.06
C GLY A 886 -25.38 2.62 -12.81
N THR A 887 -25.25 3.28 -11.66
CA THR A 887 -26.03 4.48 -11.30
C THR A 887 -25.15 5.71 -11.38
N LEU A 888 -25.58 6.67 -12.20
CA LEU A 888 -24.89 7.94 -12.41
C LEU A 888 -25.25 8.93 -11.31
N PHE A 889 -24.22 9.57 -10.77
CA PHE A 889 -24.29 10.67 -9.83
C PHE A 889 -23.44 11.84 -10.33
N PHE A 890 -23.75 13.03 -9.86
CA PHE A 890 -22.85 14.17 -9.97
C PHE A 890 -22.63 14.80 -8.59
N ILE A 891 -21.51 15.49 -8.45
CA ILE A 891 -21.05 16.12 -7.23
C ILE A 891 -20.84 17.59 -7.52
N THR A 892 -21.24 18.45 -6.59
CA THR A 892 -21.02 19.89 -6.68
C THR A 892 -20.24 20.42 -5.50
N ALA A 893 -19.42 21.43 -5.73
CA ALA A 893 -18.77 22.24 -4.70
C ALA A 893 -19.57 23.56 -4.57
N ASN A 894 -20.17 23.81 -3.40
CA ASN A 894 -21.19 24.85 -3.25
C ASN A 894 -20.62 26.13 -2.59
N GLU A 895 -19.74 26.82 -3.30
CA GLU A 895 -19.03 28.04 -2.88
C GLU A 895 -19.99 29.22 -2.77
N GLY A 896 -20.52 29.66 -3.92
CA GLY A 896 -21.70 30.49 -4.08
C GLY A 896 -21.41 31.97 -4.21
N ASP A 897 -21.82 32.53 -5.35
CA ASP A 897 -21.57 33.92 -5.72
C ASP A 897 -22.82 34.80 -5.72
N GLY A 898 -22.54 36.10 -5.57
CA GLY A 898 -23.50 37.17 -5.71
C GLY A 898 -23.21 38.00 -6.94
N ARG A 899 -24.24 38.65 -7.47
CA ARG A 899 -24.10 39.59 -8.57
C ARG A 899 -23.82 40.96 -8.00
N ASP A 900 -22.55 41.30 -7.83
CA ASP A 900 -22.08 42.57 -7.26
C ASP A 900 -21.32 43.42 -8.30
N TYR A 901 -22.06 44.27 -9.00
CA TYR A 901 -21.56 45.19 -10.02
C TYR A 901 -21.84 46.66 -9.63
N ASP A 902 -21.09 47.62 -10.18
CA ASP A 902 -21.28 49.06 -9.94
C ASP A 902 -22.73 49.53 -10.15
N GLY A 903 -23.42 48.95 -11.14
CA GLY A 903 -24.79 49.27 -11.54
C GLY A 903 -25.88 48.49 -10.80
N TYR A 904 -25.55 47.36 -10.16
CA TYR A 904 -26.49 46.45 -9.52
C TYR A 904 -25.78 45.50 -8.57
N SER A 905 -26.33 45.36 -7.37
CA SER A 905 -25.80 44.47 -6.33
C SER A 905 -26.97 43.74 -5.66
N ASP A 906 -26.90 42.42 -5.59
CA ASP A 906 -27.87 41.58 -4.89
C ASP A 906 -27.44 41.19 -3.47
N GLU A 907 -26.23 41.59 -3.06
CA GLU A 907 -25.64 41.24 -1.78
C GLU A 907 -25.82 42.34 -0.72
N LYS A 908 -26.11 41.92 0.51
CA LYS A 908 -26.18 42.86 1.63
C LYS A 908 -25.91 42.20 2.96
N LYS A 909 -25.17 42.89 3.83
CA LYS A 909 -25.03 42.50 5.24
C LYS A 909 -26.39 42.57 5.94
N ILE A 910 -26.72 41.56 6.75
CA ILE A 910 -27.98 41.46 7.51
C ILE A 910 -28.25 42.74 8.33
N SER A 911 -27.21 43.36 8.90
CA SER A 911 -27.31 44.61 9.66
C SER A 911 -27.86 45.81 8.86
N LYS A 912 -27.96 45.69 7.54
CA LYS A 912 -28.51 46.71 6.63
C LYS A 912 -29.91 46.36 6.11
N LEU A 913 -30.48 45.23 6.52
CA LEU A 913 -31.84 44.79 6.19
C LEU A 913 -32.84 45.18 7.28
N ASN A 914 -34.10 45.23 6.89
CA ASN A 914 -35.23 45.38 7.81
C ASN A 914 -35.81 43.98 8.03
N LEU A 915 -35.67 43.42 9.23
CA LEU A 915 -36.06 42.04 9.52
C LEU A 915 -37.43 41.99 10.18
N ASP A 916 -38.25 41.00 9.80
CA ASP A 916 -39.54 40.75 10.46
C ASP A 916 -39.32 40.38 11.95
N PRO A 917 -40.20 40.80 12.87
CA PRO A 917 -40.08 40.48 14.30
C PRO A 917 -39.98 39.00 14.65
N SER A 918 -40.38 38.08 13.76
CA SER A 918 -40.29 36.63 13.96
C SER A 918 -38.85 36.10 13.91
N ILE A 919 -37.95 36.76 13.19
CA ILE A 919 -36.54 36.35 13.06
C ILE A 919 -35.56 37.36 13.66
N ALA A 920 -35.95 38.63 13.79
CA ALA A 920 -35.05 39.73 14.18
C ALA A 920 -34.23 39.47 15.47
N SER A 921 -34.80 38.76 16.45
CA SER A 921 -34.09 38.45 17.71
C SER A 921 -32.93 37.46 17.56
N SER A 922 -32.81 36.75 16.43
CA SER A 922 -31.68 35.87 16.15
C SER A 922 -30.44 36.63 15.66
N TYR A 923 -30.58 37.89 15.23
CA TYR A 923 -29.54 38.65 14.53
C TYR A 923 -29.19 39.96 15.26
N GLU A 924 -28.68 39.85 16.49
CA GLU A 924 -28.14 40.98 17.26
C GLU A 924 -26.72 41.36 16.76
N GLU A 925 -26.17 42.54 17.16
CA GLU A 925 -25.06 43.29 16.53
C GLU A 925 -23.76 42.53 16.16
N ASP A 926 -23.56 41.29 16.62
CA ASP A 926 -22.39 40.45 16.32
C ASP A 926 -22.65 39.34 15.26
N ASN A 927 -23.89 39.16 14.77
CA ASN A 927 -24.27 38.09 13.83
C ASN A 927 -24.51 38.62 12.39
N ASP A 928 -23.49 39.22 11.77
CA ASP A 928 -23.64 39.95 10.49
C ASP A 928 -23.10 39.20 9.26
N LEU A 929 -23.95 38.38 8.64
CA LEU A 929 -23.63 37.61 7.43
C LEU A 929 -24.06 38.35 6.15
N LYS A 930 -23.37 38.12 5.04
CA LYS A 930 -23.75 38.63 3.72
C LYS A 930 -24.81 37.72 3.09
N VAL A 931 -25.99 38.27 2.81
CA VAL A 931 -27.16 37.54 2.32
C VAL A 931 -27.69 38.15 1.03
N MET A 932 -28.45 37.36 0.29
CA MET A 932 -29.17 37.77 -0.91
C MET A 932 -30.33 38.73 -0.57
N THR A 933 -30.58 39.71 -1.43
CA THR A 933 -31.65 40.71 -1.28
C THR A 933 -32.85 40.49 -2.19
N ASP A 934 -32.73 39.61 -3.18
CA ASP A 934 -33.82 39.28 -4.11
C ASP A 934 -34.76 38.18 -3.59
N LEU A 935 -34.41 37.56 -2.46
CA LEU A 935 -35.18 36.53 -1.77
C LEU A 935 -35.40 36.90 -0.30
N GLY A 936 -36.43 36.32 0.31
CA GLY A 936 -36.65 36.38 1.77
C GLY A 936 -37.70 37.36 2.26
N ASP A 937 -38.12 38.34 1.44
CA ASP A 937 -39.32 39.16 1.65
C ASP A 937 -40.52 38.46 1.00
N LEU A 938 -41.20 37.60 1.76
CA LEU A 938 -42.19 36.66 1.23
C LEU A 938 -43.52 37.34 0.87
N ASP A 939 -43.85 38.46 1.51
CA ASP A 939 -45.10 39.19 1.30
C ASP A 939 -44.94 40.56 0.61
N ASN A 940 -43.71 40.95 0.28
CA ASN A 940 -43.31 42.17 -0.42
C ASN A 940 -43.63 43.45 0.34
N ASP A 941 -43.55 43.43 1.68
CA ASP A 941 -43.77 44.62 2.52
C ASP A 941 -42.47 45.36 2.91
N GLY A 942 -41.31 44.78 2.57
CA GLY A 942 -39.99 45.31 2.87
C GLY A 942 -39.42 44.86 4.23
N GLU A 943 -40.07 43.94 4.95
CA GLU A 943 -39.55 43.17 6.08
C GLU A 943 -39.18 41.75 5.62
N TYR A 944 -38.00 41.26 5.98
CA TYR A 944 -37.53 39.93 5.57
C TYR A 944 -37.94 38.88 6.62
N GLU A 945 -38.69 37.85 6.23
CA GLU A 945 -39.04 36.70 7.09
C GLU A 945 -38.05 35.54 6.96
N GLU A 946 -37.34 35.45 5.84
CA GLU A 946 -36.28 34.48 5.60
C GLU A 946 -35.02 35.19 5.08
N LEU A 947 -33.86 34.59 5.31
CA LEU A 947 -32.57 35.07 4.84
C LEU A 947 -31.83 33.94 4.13
N TYR A 948 -31.14 34.30 3.04
CA TYR A 948 -30.46 33.35 2.18
C TYR A 948 -28.97 33.72 2.09
N ALA A 949 -28.13 32.92 2.71
CA ALA A 949 -26.69 32.98 2.57
C ALA A 949 -26.27 32.50 1.18
N PHE A 950 -25.17 33.07 0.69
CA PHE A 950 -24.50 32.61 -0.51
C PHE A 950 -23.84 31.25 -0.25
N GLY A 951 -24.09 30.32 -1.18
CA GLY A 951 -23.56 28.97 -1.14
C GLY A 951 -24.09 28.07 -0.03
N GLY A 952 -23.68 26.81 -0.14
CA GLY A 952 -23.94 25.79 0.86
C GLY A 952 -22.79 25.62 1.85
N ARG A 953 -21.61 26.17 1.57
CA ARG A 953 -20.36 25.92 2.33
C ARG A 953 -20.07 24.42 2.50
N SER A 954 -20.47 23.63 1.52
CA SER A 954 -20.40 22.16 1.50
C SER A 954 -20.14 21.65 0.11
N PHE A 955 -19.90 20.33 0.03
CA PHE A 955 -20.12 19.61 -1.22
C PHE A 955 -21.38 18.74 -1.11
N SER A 956 -22.03 18.52 -2.26
CA SER A 956 -23.26 17.73 -2.33
C SER A 956 -23.18 16.66 -3.42
N ILE A 957 -23.83 15.53 -3.19
CA ILE A 957 -24.01 14.44 -4.16
C ILE A 957 -25.46 14.45 -4.63
N TRP A 958 -25.65 14.36 -5.94
CA TRP A 958 -26.94 14.42 -6.61
C TRP A 958 -27.15 13.22 -7.51
N ASP A 959 -28.40 12.81 -7.69
CA ASP A 959 -28.74 11.85 -8.73
C ASP A 959 -28.80 12.51 -10.12
N ALA A 960 -28.88 11.70 -11.17
CA ALA A 960 -28.93 12.20 -12.56
C ALA A 960 -30.16 13.06 -12.93
N ASN A 961 -31.10 13.29 -12.01
CA ASN A 961 -32.25 14.19 -12.15
C ASN A 961 -32.08 15.49 -11.34
N GLY A 962 -30.92 15.69 -10.70
CA GLY A 962 -30.66 16.82 -9.82
C GLY A 962 -31.47 16.75 -8.53
N ASP A 963 -31.71 15.55 -7.98
CA ASP A 963 -32.23 15.39 -6.62
C ASP A 963 -31.09 15.14 -5.64
N LEU A 964 -31.12 15.82 -4.48
CA LEU A 964 -30.11 15.66 -3.43
C LEU A 964 -30.10 14.23 -2.91
N VAL A 965 -28.91 13.63 -2.89
CA VAL A 965 -28.63 12.31 -2.32
C VAL A 965 -28.01 12.45 -0.94
N TRP A 966 -26.99 13.29 -0.82
CA TRP A 966 -26.26 13.53 0.44
C TRP A 966 -25.56 14.89 0.37
N ASP A 967 -25.37 15.54 1.52
CA ASP A 967 -24.63 16.80 1.65
C ASP A 967 -23.73 16.77 2.88
N SER A 968 -22.55 17.40 2.80
CA SER A 968 -21.59 17.42 3.90
C SER A 968 -22.00 18.32 5.08
N GLY A 969 -23.13 19.01 5.00
CA GLY A 969 -23.66 19.81 6.10
C GLY A 969 -22.72 20.93 6.50
N ASP A 970 -22.27 20.90 7.74
CA ASP A 970 -21.29 21.81 8.35
C ASP A 970 -19.92 21.14 8.62
N GLU A 971 -19.67 19.97 8.03
CA GLU A 971 -18.44 19.21 8.27
C GLU A 971 -17.18 19.97 7.88
N PHE A 972 -17.20 20.73 6.78
CA PHE A 972 -16.03 21.48 6.31
C PHE A 972 -15.56 22.48 7.36
N SER A 973 -16.44 23.39 7.79
CA SER A 973 -16.09 24.38 8.80
C SER A 973 -15.68 23.72 10.13
N ARG A 974 -16.28 22.60 10.53
CA ARG A 974 -15.89 21.85 11.74
C ARG A 974 -14.51 21.20 11.62
N ILE A 975 -14.17 20.67 10.45
CA ILE A 975 -12.85 20.09 10.17
C ILE A 975 -11.80 21.20 10.18
N VAL A 976 -12.04 22.31 9.49
CA VAL A 976 -11.12 23.46 9.46
C VAL A 976 -10.90 23.97 10.89
N ALA A 977 -11.96 24.19 11.66
CA ALA A 977 -11.87 24.62 13.06
C ALA A 977 -11.03 23.67 13.92
N GLN A 978 -11.04 22.36 13.62
CA GLN A 978 -10.24 21.37 14.33
C GLN A 978 -8.78 21.33 13.84
N LYS A 979 -8.55 21.50 12.54
CA LYS A 979 -7.26 21.27 11.87
C LYS A 979 -6.40 22.53 11.80
N GLU A 980 -7.00 23.67 11.51
CA GLU A 980 -6.34 24.98 11.37
C GLU A 980 -7.12 26.08 12.10
N PRO A 981 -7.32 25.98 13.43
CA PRO A 981 -8.10 26.96 14.18
C PRO A 981 -7.57 28.40 14.08
N GLU A 982 -6.25 28.57 13.92
CA GLU A 982 -5.62 29.89 13.78
C GLU A 982 -5.78 30.51 12.38
N LEU A 983 -6.21 29.71 11.41
CA LEU A 983 -6.48 30.11 10.03
C LEU A 983 -7.94 29.80 9.65
N PHE A 984 -8.82 29.65 10.64
CA PHE A 984 -10.23 29.34 10.38
C PHE A 984 -10.88 30.46 9.56
N ASN A 985 -11.36 30.14 8.36
CA ASN A 985 -11.97 31.06 7.40
C ASN A 985 -11.16 32.35 7.25
N HIS A 986 -9.86 32.22 7.06
CA HIS A 986 -8.97 33.36 7.07
C HIS A 986 -9.15 34.25 5.84
N ASP A 987 -8.79 35.52 5.97
CA ASP A 987 -8.58 36.45 4.86
C ASP A 987 -7.14 36.96 4.92
N GLU A 988 -6.34 36.66 3.89
CA GLU A 988 -4.89 36.92 3.87
C GLU A 988 -4.11 36.45 5.14
N GLY A 989 -4.60 35.39 5.79
CA GLY A 989 -4.03 34.82 7.01
C GLY A 989 -4.57 35.43 8.32
N GLU A 990 -5.46 36.41 8.25
CA GLU A 990 -6.22 36.89 9.41
C GLU A 990 -7.41 35.97 9.66
N MET A 991 -7.41 35.29 10.81
CA MET A 991 -8.49 34.39 11.24
C MET A 991 -9.86 35.08 11.20
N ASP A 992 -10.88 34.32 10.77
CA ASP A 992 -12.30 34.70 10.81
C ASP A 992 -12.67 35.87 9.87
N GLY A 993 -11.85 36.17 8.86
CA GLY A 993 -12.11 37.21 7.87
C GLY A 993 -13.21 36.87 6.86
N ARG A 994 -13.51 35.57 6.64
CA ARG A 994 -14.46 35.11 5.61
C ARG A 994 -15.78 34.54 6.16
N SER A 995 -15.90 34.27 7.46
CA SER A 995 -17.12 33.66 8.05
C SER A 995 -18.39 34.49 7.83
N GLY A 996 -18.28 35.82 7.88
CA GLY A 996 -19.37 36.75 7.61
C GLY A 996 -19.67 36.93 6.11
N ASN A 997 -18.89 36.29 5.23
CA ASN A 997 -19.02 36.30 3.78
C ASN A 997 -19.45 34.90 3.31
N LYS A 998 -18.58 34.15 2.62
CA LYS A 998 -18.87 32.80 2.09
C LYS A 998 -18.18 31.66 2.88
N GLY A 999 -17.41 31.98 3.94
CA GLY A 999 -16.86 31.01 4.90
C GLY A 999 -15.68 30.20 4.33
N VAL A 1000 -15.87 28.87 4.21
CA VAL A 1000 -14.83 27.93 3.75
C VAL A 1000 -14.66 27.86 2.23
N GLU A 1001 -15.63 28.34 1.46
CA GLU A 1001 -15.54 28.56 0.00
C GLU A 1001 -15.10 27.33 -0.83
N PRO A 1002 -15.94 26.28 -0.94
CA PRO A 1002 -15.64 25.09 -1.73
C PRO A 1002 -15.84 25.29 -3.24
N GLU A 1003 -14.75 25.59 -3.93
CA GLU A 1003 -14.64 26.03 -5.33
C GLU A 1003 -14.66 24.86 -6.34
N GLY A 1004 -13.55 24.11 -6.39
CA GLY A 1004 -13.34 23.05 -7.35
C GLY A 1004 -13.63 21.66 -6.79
N VAL A 1005 -14.10 20.74 -7.63
CA VAL A 1005 -14.22 19.31 -7.30
C VAL A 1005 -13.79 18.40 -8.44
N VAL A 1006 -12.99 17.39 -8.12
CA VAL A 1006 -12.66 16.28 -9.02
C VAL A 1006 -12.90 14.93 -8.35
N VAL A 1007 -13.30 13.93 -9.15
CA VAL A 1007 -13.49 12.56 -8.69
C VAL A 1007 -12.41 11.65 -9.28
N GLY A 1008 -11.78 10.86 -8.43
CA GLY A 1008 -10.80 9.84 -8.81
C GLY A 1008 -11.18 8.45 -8.32
N LYS A 1009 -10.85 7.42 -9.10
CA LYS A 1009 -10.97 6.02 -8.67
C LYS A 1009 -9.60 5.49 -8.27
N ILE A 1010 -9.48 4.92 -7.07
CA ILE A 1010 -8.26 4.27 -6.57
C ILE A 1010 -8.65 2.88 -6.09
N GLY A 1011 -8.13 1.84 -6.77
CA GLY A 1011 -8.59 0.48 -6.59
C GLY A 1011 -10.09 0.35 -6.91
N ASP A 1012 -10.86 -0.17 -5.97
CA ASP A 1012 -12.32 -0.31 -6.09
C ASP A 1012 -13.12 0.87 -5.50
N LYS A 1013 -12.43 1.90 -5.00
CA LYS A 1013 -13.05 3.03 -4.31
C LYS A 1013 -13.05 4.30 -5.14
N PHE A 1014 -14.08 5.11 -4.96
CA PHE A 1014 -14.17 6.45 -5.51
C PHE A 1014 -13.88 7.48 -4.42
N TYR A 1015 -13.09 8.49 -4.78
CA TYR A 1015 -12.71 9.59 -3.91
C TYR A 1015 -13.09 10.93 -4.56
N ALA A 1016 -13.66 11.83 -3.78
CA ALA A 1016 -13.82 13.24 -4.15
C ALA A 1016 -12.69 14.05 -3.53
N PHE A 1017 -12.11 14.95 -4.32
CA PHE A 1017 -11.14 15.96 -3.90
C PHE A 1017 -11.80 17.32 -4.12
N ILE A 1018 -11.94 18.11 -3.06
CA ILE A 1018 -12.64 19.40 -3.08
C ILE A 1018 -11.67 20.50 -2.66
N GLY A 1019 -11.42 21.46 -3.54
CA GLY A 1019 -10.62 22.66 -3.24
C GLY A 1019 -11.46 23.65 -2.43
N LEU A 1020 -10.86 24.22 -1.38
CA LEU A 1020 -11.42 25.30 -0.59
C LEU A 1020 -10.60 26.56 -0.89
N GLU A 1021 -11.13 27.46 -1.73
CA GLU A 1021 -10.39 28.58 -2.35
C GLU A 1021 -9.83 29.52 -1.28
N ARG A 1022 -10.68 30.22 -0.53
CA ARG A 1022 -10.20 31.12 0.55
C ARG A 1022 -9.54 30.43 1.71
N GLN A 1023 -10.03 29.25 2.11
CA GLN A 1023 -9.40 28.50 3.20
C GLN A 1023 -8.03 27.93 2.80
N CYS A 1024 -7.69 27.94 1.51
CA CYS A 1024 -6.42 27.44 0.97
C CYS A 1024 -6.14 26.00 1.42
N SER A 1025 -7.09 25.09 1.16
CA SER A 1025 -6.97 23.68 1.55
C SER A 1025 -7.75 22.75 0.63
N ILE A 1026 -7.50 21.45 0.74
CA ILE A 1026 -8.21 20.41 -0.05
C ILE A 1026 -8.82 19.38 0.91
N MET A 1027 -10.10 19.09 0.72
CA MET A 1027 -10.84 18.05 1.41
C MET A 1027 -10.85 16.76 0.58
N VAL A 1028 -10.71 15.60 1.24
CA VAL A 1028 -10.80 14.29 0.60
C VAL A 1028 -11.86 13.42 1.26
N TYR A 1029 -12.76 12.87 0.46
CA TYR A 1029 -13.84 11.97 0.89
C TYR A 1029 -13.85 10.68 0.09
N ASP A 1030 -14.05 9.53 0.75
CA ASP A 1030 -14.43 8.27 0.12
C ASP A 1030 -15.93 8.33 -0.18
N ILE A 1031 -16.28 8.45 -1.45
CA ILE A 1031 -17.65 8.61 -1.97
C ILE A 1031 -18.18 7.31 -2.60
N THR A 1032 -17.49 6.19 -2.37
CA THR A 1032 -17.88 4.87 -2.90
C THR A 1032 -19.31 4.52 -2.51
N ASN A 1033 -19.75 4.93 -1.31
CA ASN A 1033 -21.15 4.93 -0.93
C ASN A 1033 -21.73 6.35 -1.05
N PRO A 1034 -22.47 6.68 -2.12
CA PRO A 1034 -23.03 8.02 -2.34
C PRO A 1034 -23.98 8.49 -1.23
N GLN A 1035 -24.59 7.55 -0.49
CA GLN A 1035 -25.54 7.86 0.59
C GLN A 1035 -24.85 8.12 1.93
N ASN A 1036 -23.57 7.73 2.05
CA ASN A 1036 -22.78 7.90 3.26
C ASN A 1036 -21.29 8.03 2.90
N PRO A 1037 -20.90 9.14 2.24
CA PRO A 1037 -19.49 9.49 2.06
C PRO A 1037 -18.76 9.54 3.40
N GLN A 1038 -17.46 9.23 3.40
CA GLN A 1038 -16.64 9.25 4.60
C GLN A 1038 -15.48 10.22 4.41
N PHE A 1039 -15.29 11.14 5.36
CA PHE A 1039 -14.11 12.00 5.39
C PHE A 1039 -12.85 11.15 5.54
N VAL A 1040 -11.84 11.46 4.72
CA VAL A 1040 -10.59 10.71 4.63
C VAL A 1040 -9.41 11.56 5.06
N TYR A 1041 -9.27 12.76 4.49
CA TYR A 1041 -8.10 13.59 4.71
C TYR A 1041 -8.37 15.08 4.49
N TYR A 1042 -7.62 15.92 5.20
CA TYR A 1042 -7.59 17.38 5.05
C TYR A 1042 -6.15 17.79 4.73
N LEU A 1043 -5.98 18.51 3.62
CA LEU A 1043 -4.69 18.92 3.10
C LEU A 1043 -4.57 20.45 3.17
N PRO A 1044 -3.85 21.00 4.16
CA PRO A 1044 -3.65 22.45 4.29
C PRO A 1044 -2.58 22.96 3.32
N GLU A 1045 -2.79 24.11 2.70
CA GLU A 1045 -1.92 24.65 1.64
C GLU A 1045 -1.39 26.06 1.90
N PHE A 1046 -2.11 26.89 2.65
CA PHE A 1046 -1.72 28.29 2.93
C PHE A 1046 -0.27 28.44 3.41
N ASN A 1047 0.11 27.72 4.48
CA ASN A 1047 1.46 27.79 5.06
C ASN A 1047 2.56 27.20 4.16
N LYS A 1048 2.19 26.54 3.06
CA LYS A 1048 3.13 26.05 2.03
C LYS A 1048 3.34 27.09 0.91
N GLY A 1049 2.64 28.22 0.96
CA GLY A 1049 2.69 29.28 -0.05
C GLY A 1049 1.76 29.04 -1.24
N ASN A 1050 0.78 28.15 -1.09
CA ASN A 1050 -0.22 27.82 -2.08
C ASN A 1050 -1.56 28.43 -1.65
N VAL A 1051 -2.12 29.32 -2.47
CA VAL A 1051 -3.25 30.18 -2.11
C VAL A 1051 -4.32 30.11 -3.20
N ALA A 1052 -5.59 29.91 -2.82
CA ALA A 1052 -6.73 29.80 -3.73
C ALA A 1052 -6.67 28.58 -4.69
N PRO A 1053 -6.85 27.33 -4.20
CA PRO A 1053 -6.97 26.16 -5.07
C PRO A 1053 -8.21 26.25 -5.97
N GLU A 1054 -8.00 26.18 -7.28
CA GLU A 1054 -9.04 26.42 -8.29
C GLU A 1054 -9.14 25.21 -9.26
N GLY A 1055 -8.17 25.04 -10.17
CA GLY A 1055 -8.12 23.91 -11.09
C GLY A 1055 -7.63 22.60 -10.44
N LEU A 1056 -8.45 21.56 -10.40
CA LEU A 1056 -8.09 20.22 -9.91
C LEU A 1056 -8.15 19.14 -11.00
N THR A 1057 -7.05 18.42 -11.21
CA THR A 1057 -6.99 17.24 -12.08
C THR A 1057 -6.57 15.98 -11.31
N PHE A 1058 -7.37 14.92 -11.39
CA PHE A 1058 -6.99 13.59 -10.92
C PHE A 1058 -6.40 12.76 -12.06
N VAL A 1059 -5.25 12.11 -11.83
CA VAL A 1059 -4.60 11.20 -12.77
C VAL A 1059 -4.54 9.80 -12.16
N PRO A 1060 -5.20 8.78 -12.75
CA PRO A 1060 -5.18 7.43 -12.22
C PRO A 1060 -3.79 6.78 -12.38
N ALA A 1061 -3.51 5.76 -11.57
CA ALA A 1061 -2.17 5.14 -11.49
C ALA A 1061 -1.69 4.58 -12.84
N GLU A 1062 -2.60 4.02 -13.63
CA GLU A 1062 -2.34 3.46 -14.96
C GLU A 1062 -1.99 4.51 -16.02
N GLU A 1063 -2.36 5.77 -15.79
CA GLU A 1063 -2.11 6.90 -16.69
C GLU A 1063 -0.96 7.79 -16.19
N SER A 1064 -0.55 7.63 -14.94
CA SER A 1064 0.48 8.46 -14.33
C SER A 1064 1.90 8.04 -14.71
N PRO A 1065 2.86 8.98 -14.81
CA PRO A 1065 4.24 8.66 -15.18
C PRO A 1065 4.99 7.75 -14.19
N ASN A 1066 4.58 7.72 -12.91
CA ASN A 1066 5.22 6.97 -11.84
C ASN A 1066 4.41 5.74 -11.36
N GLY A 1067 3.31 5.41 -12.03
CA GLY A 1067 2.47 4.26 -11.65
C GLY A 1067 1.71 4.43 -10.33
N LYS A 1068 1.55 5.67 -9.86
CA LYS A 1068 0.81 6.02 -8.63
C LYS A 1068 -0.26 7.08 -8.92
N PRO A 1069 -1.44 7.05 -8.27
CA PRO A 1069 -2.46 8.07 -8.49
C PRO A 1069 -1.94 9.46 -8.12
N LEU A 1070 -2.25 10.46 -8.93
CA LEU A 1070 -1.85 11.85 -8.70
C LEU A 1070 -3.07 12.77 -8.58
N LEU A 1071 -2.95 13.80 -7.76
CA LEU A 1071 -3.81 14.99 -7.79
C LEU A 1071 -2.93 16.17 -8.17
N ILE A 1072 -3.32 16.91 -9.21
CA ILE A 1072 -2.65 18.13 -9.66
C ILE A 1072 -3.59 19.29 -9.35
N VAL A 1073 -3.09 20.29 -8.63
CA VAL A 1073 -3.90 21.42 -8.16
C VAL A 1073 -3.21 22.72 -8.53
N SER A 1074 -3.93 23.57 -9.25
CA SER A 1074 -3.56 24.94 -9.55
C SER A 1074 -4.05 25.86 -8.45
N PHE A 1075 -3.24 26.86 -8.11
CA PHE A 1075 -3.50 27.86 -7.09
C PHE A 1075 -3.40 29.24 -7.73
N GLU A 1076 -4.54 29.85 -8.01
CA GLU A 1076 -4.69 31.09 -8.76
C GLU A 1076 -3.86 32.21 -8.14
N GLU A 1077 -4.18 32.56 -6.89
CA GLU A 1077 -3.62 33.72 -6.24
C GLU A 1077 -2.11 33.57 -6.03
N SER A 1078 -1.59 32.37 -5.75
CA SER A 1078 -0.14 32.18 -5.66
C SER A 1078 0.54 31.95 -7.01
N GLY A 1079 -0.23 31.64 -8.05
CA GLY A 1079 0.27 31.21 -9.35
C GLY A 1079 1.02 29.89 -9.34
N THR A 1080 0.80 29.05 -8.34
CA THR A 1080 1.56 27.81 -8.17
C THR A 1080 0.73 26.61 -8.63
N THR A 1081 1.39 25.55 -9.06
CA THR A 1081 0.73 24.26 -9.30
C THR A 1081 1.42 23.17 -8.48
N ALA A 1082 0.68 22.50 -7.62
CA ALA A 1082 1.17 21.41 -6.79
C ALA A 1082 0.78 20.04 -7.36
N ILE A 1083 1.69 19.08 -7.30
CA ILE A 1083 1.44 17.69 -7.70
C ILE A 1083 1.55 16.81 -6.47
N TYR A 1084 0.44 16.18 -6.07
CA TYR A 1084 0.38 15.23 -4.96
C TYR A 1084 0.37 13.80 -5.48
N GLN A 1085 1.20 12.95 -4.90
CA GLN A 1085 1.01 11.51 -4.96
C GLN A 1085 0.04 11.09 -3.87
N ILE A 1086 -0.96 10.30 -4.24
CA ILE A 1086 -1.98 9.82 -3.30
C ILE A 1086 -1.61 8.42 -2.81
N ASN A 1087 -1.52 8.26 -1.49
CA ASN A 1087 -1.22 7.01 -0.81
C ASN A 1087 -2.38 6.66 0.15
N LEU A 1088 -3.54 6.32 -0.43
CA LEU A 1088 -4.76 6.02 0.33
C LEU A 1088 -4.89 4.54 0.79
N GLY A 1089 -3.78 3.79 0.73
CA GLY A 1089 -3.70 2.36 1.05
C GLY A 1089 -4.24 1.46 -0.06
N GLU A 1090 -3.52 0.39 -0.39
CA GLU A 1090 -4.04 -0.80 -1.09
C GLU A 1090 -4.49 -1.86 -0.08
#